data_AF-A0A968P4Y6-F1
#
_entry.id   AF-A0A968P4Y6-F1
#
_cell.length_a   1.000
_cell.length_b   1.000
_cell.length_c   1.000
_cell.angle_alpha   90.00
_cell.angle_beta   90.00
_cell.angle_gamma   90.00
#
_symmetry.space_group_name_H-M   'P 1'
#
loop_
_entity.id
_entity.type
_entity.pdbx_description
1 polymer ?
#
loop_
_entity_poly.entity_id
_entity_poly.type
_entity_poly.pdbx_seq_one_letter_code
_entity_poly.pdbx_strand_id
1 'polypeptide(L)'
;MKRQHLPQLLNGAGHTVALVALVLLTAVFTALPAGAAGLLIADGGFGGVLEIEEHSVDVVINNGIAVTEVTQVFRNTEDRAVEALYTFPVPEGASVANFSMWIGGKEMVGEVIEKERAREIYNSYKQQQRDPGLLEQADFKTFEMRIFPIGPRAEQRVQIAYYQELQFDHDRATYVYPLATVTHSGLDPRTRGRFALNLNVRSAVPITSLDSPSHGNDFVVVRHDDSYYQASLETTGGDLNRDLVLAYKVERPVSGLDLVTSRQGKEDGFFQLTLTAGKELEGAVPGMDYVFVLDVSGSMDDDGKMALSRGSLDAFIQELALDDRFEVVTFNVAAKTLFGSLRTADPSAVSDAARFLRDQRRRAARSLRPALELAYRYKAPDRLLNVVVLSDGMTEQTERQQLHQAIAVRPQGTRVFAIGVGNEVNRPLLTQLAEEAGGLADFLSRGDDFDQRAEAFRRKLSHPVASGLQIAIDGVGAYDVEPAKLPDLFHGAPLRIYGRYNRPGTAKVHVTGTIGGELLDQTLDLDFPAEDGGDPEIERMWAMKRIDRLLGEAERGRGREAAREEVVRLGEGFSVVTEYTSFLVLENDTEYQRWKIDRRNALRLERDRRKQQRVRSELEALGLWRVYEQIEEPLLPVLLKMEEAGVLLDVDYLAAMSSELGTEIGGLEEEIYTLAGERFNLNSPKQLGVILFEKLGYPTGRKTAKTKSYSTDADTLEDLASKGFPLPAKLMRYRELSKLKSTYVDALPALVATDGRLHTRFNQAVAATGRLSSANPNLQNIPIRTEEGQRIRRAFRAPAQRRLVVADYSQVELRVLAHIAGEEQMLEAFRAGRDIHTSTAAAVFRVAPELVNANQRRMAKVINFGIIYGMSSFGLARQLGIEKRDAQLFIDAYMQQYPGVARYTEQTVETAQETGKVETLYGRIRWLPDIRSSNFSLRENARRMAINARIQGTAADLMKLAMIAVQKRLEREQPAATLLLTVHDELVIEAPEGDAAAVGELVKGEMEGVAELAVPLVVEVGAGESWYEAKG
;
A
#
# COMPACT_ATOMS: atom_id res chain seq x y z
N MET A 1 58.05 -45.51 0.69
CA MET A 1 59.03 -44.41 0.59
C MET A 1 58.48 -43.34 -0.36
N LYS A 2 58.90 -42.08 -0.16
CA LYS A 2 58.53 -40.89 -0.93
C LYS A 2 58.43 -41.10 -2.45
N ARG A 3 57.52 -40.32 -3.05
CA ARG A 3 57.45 -39.78 -4.44
C ARG A 3 58.24 -40.52 -5.52
N GLN A 4 57.57 -40.91 -6.61
CA GLN A 4 57.70 -40.25 -7.94
C GLN A 4 57.00 -41.02 -9.09
N HIS A 5 56.59 -40.22 -10.10
CA HIS A 5 56.38 -40.51 -11.53
C HIS A 5 55.06 -41.13 -12.06
N LEU A 6 54.22 -40.24 -12.63
CA LEU A 6 53.76 -40.13 -14.04
C LEU A 6 54.20 -41.25 -15.05
N PRO A 7 53.55 -41.42 -16.24
CA PRO A 7 52.13 -41.65 -16.58
C PRO A 7 51.94 -42.64 -17.80
N GLN A 8 50.72 -42.66 -18.36
CA GLN A 8 50.37 -42.80 -19.81
C GLN A 8 49.96 -44.15 -20.44
N LEU A 9 48.68 -44.14 -20.88
CA LEU A 9 48.14 -44.33 -22.25
C LEU A 9 47.71 -45.73 -22.77
N LEU A 10 46.39 -45.75 -23.03
CA LEU A 10 45.68 -46.06 -24.29
C LEU A 10 45.24 -47.50 -24.62
N ASN A 11 43.91 -47.62 -24.55
CA ASN A 11 42.95 -48.03 -25.59
C ASN A 11 43.01 -49.43 -26.22
N GLY A 12 41.83 -50.04 -26.26
CA GLY A 12 41.34 -50.68 -27.49
C GLY A 12 40.51 -51.94 -27.27
N ALA A 13 39.19 -51.74 -27.17
CA ALA A 13 38.10 -52.71 -27.06
C ALA A 13 38.11 -53.96 -27.97
N GLY A 14 37.42 -55.03 -27.51
CA GLY A 14 36.59 -55.86 -28.40
C GLY A 14 36.38 -57.34 -28.04
N HIS A 15 35.16 -57.65 -27.60
CA HIS A 15 34.35 -58.86 -27.90
C HIS A 15 34.29 -60.12 -26.98
N THR A 16 33.07 -60.29 -26.44
CA THR A 16 32.17 -61.48 -26.40
C THR A 16 32.33 -62.67 -25.42
N VAL A 17 31.31 -62.77 -24.55
CA VAL A 17 30.43 -63.94 -24.23
C VAL A 17 30.78 -64.92 -23.08
N ALA A 18 29.89 -64.87 -22.07
CA ALA A 18 29.33 -65.90 -21.17
C ALA A 18 30.19 -66.72 -20.18
N LEU A 19 29.92 -66.58 -18.87
CA LEU A 19 29.05 -67.47 -18.04
C LEU A 19 29.46 -67.44 -16.54
N VAL A 20 28.53 -66.96 -15.68
CA VAL A 20 28.19 -67.38 -14.29
C VAL A 20 29.30 -67.59 -13.23
N ALA A 21 29.44 -66.65 -12.27
CA ALA A 21 29.09 -66.78 -10.83
C ALA A 21 29.95 -65.91 -9.87
N LEU A 22 29.23 -65.23 -8.96
CA LEU A 22 29.59 -64.78 -7.60
C LEU A 22 30.20 -63.37 -7.36
N VAL A 23 29.27 -62.44 -7.06
CA VAL A 23 29.24 -61.40 -6.00
C VAL A 23 30.16 -60.18 -6.11
N LEU A 24 29.55 -59.04 -6.46
CA LEU A 24 29.63 -57.81 -5.67
C LEU A 24 28.43 -56.90 -5.98
N LEU A 25 27.66 -56.59 -4.91
CA LEU A 25 26.58 -55.61 -4.91
C LEU A 25 27.08 -54.25 -5.44
N THR A 26 26.56 -53.82 -6.58
CA THR A 26 26.29 -52.40 -6.85
C THR A 26 24.94 -52.33 -7.55
N ALA A 27 23.92 -52.00 -6.75
CA ALA A 27 22.59 -51.74 -7.27
C ALA A 27 22.66 -50.49 -8.16
N VAL A 28 22.34 -50.67 -9.43
CA VAL A 28 21.91 -49.60 -10.33
C VAL A 28 20.58 -49.09 -9.77
N PHE A 29 20.64 -48.02 -8.98
CA PHE A 29 19.50 -47.14 -8.80
C PHE A 29 19.30 -46.40 -10.12
N THR A 30 18.38 -46.89 -10.94
CA THR A 30 17.71 -46.02 -11.91
C THR A 30 17.07 -44.90 -11.11
N ALA A 31 17.53 -43.67 -11.34
CA ALA A 31 16.99 -42.47 -10.73
C ALA A 31 15.47 -42.43 -10.93
N LEU A 32 14.73 -42.53 -9.82
CA LEU A 32 13.33 -42.12 -9.75
C LEU A 32 13.27 -40.62 -10.07
N PRO A 33 12.24 -40.13 -10.78
CA PRO A 33 12.08 -38.70 -10.95
C PRO A 33 11.88 -38.06 -9.57
N ALA A 34 12.63 -37.00 -9.33
CA ALA A 34 12.56 -36.18 -8.13
C ALA A 34 11.24 -35.40 -8.05
N GLY A 35 10.70 -35.31 -6.82
CA GLY A 35 9.86 -34.23 -6.28
C GLY A 35 8.51 -33.97 -6.95
N ALA A 36 7.42 -34.43 -6.32
CA ALA A 36 6.05 -33.99 -6.62
C ALA A 36 5.61 -32.95 -5.57
N ALA A 37 5.26 -31.74 -6.02
CA ALA A 37 4.84 -30.59 -5.22
C ALA A 37 3.32 -30.38 -5.28
N GLY A 38 2.70 -30.10 -4.13
CA GLY A 38 1.28 -29.74 -4.01
C GLY A 38 0.28 -30.90 -4.11
N LEU A 39 0.57 -32.02 -3.46
CA LEU A 39 -0.21 -33.26 -3.53
C LEU A 39 -1.50 -33.17 -2.69
N LEU A 40 -2.66 -33.07 -3.33
CA LEU A 40 -3.95 -33.32 -2.66
C LEU A 40 -4.17 -34.82 -2.54
N ILE A 41 -4.39 -35.33 -1.32
CA ILE A 41 -4.75 -36.73 -1.07
C ILE A 41 -6.23 -36.77 -0.71
N ALA A 42 -7.04 -37.41 -1.55
CA ALA A 42 -8.45 -37.64 -1.27
C ALA A 42 -8.63 -38.67 -0.15
N ASP A 43 -9.32 -38.31 0.94
CA ASP A 43 -9.83 -39.27 1.92
C ASP A 43 -11.29 -39.62 1.57
N GLY A 44 -11.53 -40.89 1.24
CA GLY A 44 -12.85 -41.43 0.90
C GLY A 44 -13.13 -41.69 -0.59
N GLY A 45 -13.66 -42.88 -0.89
CA GLY A 45 -14.41 -43.20 -2.12
C GLY A 45 -13.59 -43.70 -3.31
N PHE A 46 -12.80 -42.81 -3.93
CA PHE A 46 -12.03 -43.14 -5.15
C PHE A 46 -10.52 -42.92 -5.06
N GLY A 47 -9.99 -42.09 -4.14
CA GLY A 47 -8.54 -41.82 -4.00
C GLY A 47 -7.90 -41.18 -5.26
N GLY A 48 -6.83 -40.39 -5.11
CA GLY A 48 -6.10 -39.82 -6.24
C GLY A 48 -5.24 -38.60 -5.88
N VAL A 49 -4.37 -38.19 -6.81
CA VAL A 49 -3.42 -37.08 -6.64
C VAL A 49 -3.74 -35.95 -7.61
N LEU A 50 -4.00 -34.76 -7.07
CA LEU A 50 -4.11 -33.52 -7.85
C LEU A 50 -2.92 -32.61 -7.55
N GLU A 51 -2.50 -31.86 -8.56
CA GLU A 51 -1.49 -30.80 -8.46
C GLU A 51 -2.15 -29.42 -8.67
N ILE A 52 -1.59 -28.36 -8.05
CA ILE A 52 -2.02 -26.98 -8.27
C ILE A 52 -1.13 -26.35 -9.34
N GLU A 53 -1.71 -26.04 -10.50
CA GLU A 53 -1.00 -25.39 -11.62
C GLU A 53 -1.04 -23.86 -11.53
N GLU A 54 -2.15 -23.30 -11.05
CA GLU A 54 -2.32 -21.86 -10.86
C GLU A 54 -2.97 -21.58 -9.51
N HIS A 55 -2.42 -20.59 -8.80
CA HIS A 55 -2.97 -20.06 -7.57
C HIS A 55 -2.88 -18.53 -7.62
N SER A 56 -3.99 -17.88 -7.96
CA SER A 56 -4.10 -16.41 -8.00
C SER A 56 -4.98 -15.92 -6.86
N VAL A 57 -4.51 -14.90 -6.15
CA VAL A 57 -5.21 -14.27 -5.03
C VAL A 57 -5.36 -12.79 -5.32
N ASP A 58 -6.59 -12.32 -5.47
CA ASP A 58 -6.91 -10.91 -5.68
C ASP A 58 -7.64 -10.37 -4.45
N VAL A 59 -7.06 -9.35 -3.83
CA VAL A 59 -7.52 -8.79 -2.56
C VAL A 59 -7.85 -7.32 -2.73
N VAL A 60 -9.06 -6.93 -2.34
CA VAL A 60 -9.50 -5.53 -2.26
C VAL A 60 -9.88 -5.22 -0.83
N ILE A 61 -9.15 -4.33 -0.19
CA ILE A 61 -9.44 -3.80 1.13
C ILE A 61 -10.04 -2.41 0.96
N ASN A 62 -11.31 -2.23 1.35
CA ASN A 62 -11.97 -0.93 1.37
C ASN A 62 -12.35 -0.61 2.82
N ASN A 63 -11.78 0.47 3.36
CA ASN A 63 -12.05 0.95 4.71
C ASN A 63 -11.94 -0.17 5.77
N GLY A 64 -10.94 -1.05 5.66
CA GLY A 64 -10.71 -2.17 6.57
C GLY A 64 -11.63 -3.38 6.41
N ILE A 65 -12.41 -3.46 5.34
CA ILE A 65 -13.08 -4.71 4.91
C ILE A 65 -12.32 -5.26 3.71
N ALA A 66 -11.78 -6.47 3.85
CA ALA A 66 -11.10 -7.20 2.80
C ALA A 66 -12.05 -8.13 2.07
N VAL A 67 -12.05 -8.07 0.74
CA VAL A 67 -12.62 -9.06 -0.17
C VAL A 67 -11.46 -9.81 -0.79
N THR A 68 -11.36 -11.11 -0.54
CA THR A 68 -10.33 -11.96 -1.13
C THR A 68 -10.97 -12.93 -2.11
N GLU A 69 -10.55 -12.87 -3.37
CA GLU A 69 -10.89 -13.82 -4.41
C GLU A 69 -9.68 -14.73 -4.69
N VAL A 70 -9.87 -16.03 -4.51
CA VAL A 70 -8.86 -17.05 -4.75
C VAL A 70 -9.28 -17.85 -5.97
N THR A 71 -8.48 -17.83 -7.03
CA THR A 71 -8.66 -18.68 -8.21
C THR A 71 -7.60 -19.77 -8.21
N GLN A 72 -8.02 -21.02 -8.29
CA GLN A 72 -7.13 -22.18 -8.35
C GLN A 72 -7.45 -23.06 -9.54
N VAL A 73 -6.41 -23.58 -10.19
CA VAL A 73 -6.52 -24.59 -11.25
C VAL A 73 -5.85 -25.87 -10.76
N PHE A 74 -6.66 -26.90 -10.54
CA PHE A 74 -6.20 -28.23 -10.15
C PHE A 74 -6.05 -29.12 -11.38
N ARG A 75 -4.98 -29.90 -11.44
CA ARG A 75 -4.78 -30.90 -12.48
C ARG A 75 -4.78 -32.31 -11.90
N ASN A 76 -5.59 -33.18 -12.49
CA ASN A 76 -5.55 -34.60 -12.19
C ASN A 76 -4.32 -35.26 -12.82
N THR A 77 -3.47 -35.85 -11.99
CA THR A 77 -2.26 -36.53 -12.47
C THR A 77 -2.50 -38.00 -12.83
N GLU A 78 -3.65 -38.54 -12.43
CA GLU A 78 -4.03 -39.93 -12.62
C GLU A 78 -4.66 -40.18 -14.00
N ASP A 79 -4.58 -41.42 -14.47
CA ASP A 79 -5.24 -41.89 -15.71
C ASP A 79 -6.70 -42.35 -15.48
N ARG A 80 -7.29 -41.98 -14.34
CA ARG A 80 -8.68 -42.27 -13.95
C ARG A 80 -9.35 -41.06 -13.33
N ALA A 81 -10.68 -41.07 -13.28
CA ALA A 81 -11.43 -40.03 -12.58
C ALA A 81 -11.22 -40.10 -11.06
N VAL A 82 -11.16 -38.93 -10.41
CA VAL A 82 -10.93 -38.80 -8.96
C VAL A 82 -11.94 -37.86 -8.32
N GLU A 83 -12.19 -38.06 -7.02
CA GLU A 83 -12.89 -37.09 -6.16
C GLU A 83 -11.83 -36.24 -5.46
N ALA A 84 -11.93 -34.92 -5.56
CA ALA A 84 -11.06 -34.00 -4.86
C ALA A 84 -11.67 -33.67 -3.50
N LEU A 85 -10.90 -33.88 -2.43
CA LEU A 85 -11.15 -33.31 -1.12
C LEU A 85 -10.08 -32.27 -0.86
N TYR A 86 -10.46 -31.00 -0.77
CA TYR A 86 -9.53 -29.91 -0.49
C TYR A 86 -9.98 -29.14 0.74
N THR A 87 -9.06 -29.02 1.68
CA THR A 87 -9.28 -28.31 2.93
C THR A 87 -8.44 -27.05 2.92
N PHE A 88 -9.07 -25.90 3.10
CA PHE A 88 -8.38 -24.63 3.13
C PHE A 88 -8.80 -23.79 4.36
N PRO A 89 -7.85 -23.14 5.02
CA PRO A 89 -8.14 -22.20 6.09
C PRO A 89 -8.63 -20.87 5.52
N VAL A 90 -9.46 -20.18 6.28
CA VAL A 90 -9.74 -18.74 6.09
C VAL A 90 -9.31 -17.98 7.34
N PRO A 91 -8.94 -16.69 7.22
CA PRO A 91 -8.50 -15.92 8.37
C PRO A 91 -9.66 -15.65 9.35
N GLU A 92 -9.33 -15.19 10.56
CA GLU A 92 -10.33 -14.91 11.59
C GLU A 92 -11.32 -13.82 11.17
N GLY A 93 -12.60 -14.05 11.50
CA GLY A 93 -13.69 -13.13 11.12
C GLY A 93 -14.00 -13.16 9.63
N ALA A 94 -13.44 -14.11 8.87
CA ALA A 94 -13.75 -14.28 7.47
C ALA A 94 -14.98 -15.17 7.24
N SER A 95 -15.77 -14.82 6.24
CA SER A 95 -16.91 -15.61 5.77
C SER A 95 -16.79 -15.91 4.29
N VAL A 96 -16.82 -17.20 3.94
CA VAL A 96 -16.88 -17.64 2.55
C VAL A 96 -18.22 -17.22 1.96
N ALA A 97 -18.14 -16.46 0.87
CA ALA A 97 -19.28 -15.83 0.24
C ALA A 97 -19.45 -16.21 -1.23
N ASN A 98 -18.45 -16.84 -1.83
CA ASN A 98 -18.61 -17.46 -3.13
C ASN A 98 -17.82 -18.75 -3.22
N PHE A 99 -18.41 -19.72 -3.92
CA PHE A 99 -17.74 -20.91 -4.42
C PHE A 99 -18.24 -21.15 -5.85
N SER A 100 -17.34 -21.10 -6.82
CA SER A 100 -17.65 -21.26 -8.24
C SER A 100 -16.74 -22.29 -8.87
N MET A 101 -17.29 -23.06 -9.83
CA MET A 101 -16.55 -24.05 -10.60
C MET A 101 -16.77 -23.82 -12.10
N TRP A 102 -15.76 -24.09 -12.91
CA TRP A 102 -15.94 -24.10 -14.37
C TRP A 102 -16.32 -25.51 -14.82
N ILE A 103 -17.53 -25.65 -15.36
CA ILE A 103 -18.07 -26.93 -15.86
C ILE A 103 -18.39 -26.71 -17.34
N GLY A 104 -17.77 -27.50 -18.23
CA GLY A 104 -17.91 -27.32 -19.68
C GLY A 104 -17.50 -25.93 -20.18
N GLY A 105 -16.55 -25.28 -19.51
CA GLY A 105 -16.08 -23.92 -19.82
C GLY A 105 -16.98 -22.77 -19.35
N LYS A 106 -18.14 -23.07 -18.75
CA LYS A 106 -19.03 -22.07 -18.14
C LYS A 106 -18.80 -22.02 -16.62
N GLU A 107 -18.74 -20.81 -16.07
CA GLU A 107 -18.73 -20.61 -14.63
C GLU A 107 -20.10 -20.97 -14.02
N MET A 108 -20.08 -21.89 -13.08
CA MET A 108 -21.21 -22.30 -12.28
C MET A 108 -21.03 -21.80 -10.85
N VAL A 109 -21.76 -20.73 -10.53
CA VAL A 109 -21.79 -20.12 -9.20
C VAL A 109 -22.60 -20.99 -8.23
N GLY A 110 -22.03 -21.32 -7.08
CA GLY A 110 -22.69 -22.08 -6.02
C GLY A 110 -23.69 -21.25 -5.22
N GLU A 111 -24.67 -21.94 -4.64
CA GLU A 111 -25.69 -21.33 -3.78
C GLU A 111 -25.63 -21.93 -2.37
N VAL A 112 -25.86 -21.10 -1.35
CA VAL A 112 -25.93 -21.55 0.05
C VAL A 112 -27.32 -22.12 0.32
N ILE A 113 -27.36 -23.36 0.81
CA ILE A 113 -28.59 -24.01 1.27
C ILE A 113 -28.35 -24.70 2.63
N GLU A 114 -29.41 -25.18 3.28
CA GLU A 114 -29.28 -26.03 4.47
C GLU A 114 -28.33 -27.21 4.23
N LYS A 115 -27.41 -27.42 5.18
CA LYS A 115 -26.30 -28.40 5.09
C LYS A 115 -26.77 -29.83 4.86
N GLU A 116 -27.82 -30.27 5.56
CA GLU A 116 -28.39 -31.62 5.41
C GLU A 116 -28.92 -31.82 3.98
N ARG A 117 -29.71 -30.85 3.48
CA ARG A 117 -30.24 -30.83 2.11
C ARG A 117 -29.13 -30.79 1.06
N ALA A 118 -28.06 -30.01 1.28
CA ALA A 118 -26.91 -29.96 0.37
C ALA A 118 -26.23 -31.31 0.19
N ARG A 119 -26.01 -32.03 1.29
CA ARG A 119 -25.40 -33.38 1.28
C ARG A 119 -26.28 -34.39 0.56
N GLU A 120 -27.60 -34.37 0.78
CA GLU A 120 -28.54 -35.24 0.07
C GLU A 120 -28.47 -35.04 -1.44
N ILE A 121 -28.49 -33.78 -1.89
CA ILE A 121 -28.39 -33.44 -3.32
C ILE A 121 -27.03 -33.89 -3.86
N TYR A 122 -25.91 -33.49 -3.24
CA TYR A 122 -24.55 -33.87 -3.66
C TYR A 122 -24.40 -35.39 -3.84
N ASN A 123 -24.84 -36.18 -2.84
CA ASN A 123 -24.74 -37.63 -2.88
C ASN A 123 -25.57 -38.26 -4.03
N SER A 124 -26.71 -37.66 -4.39
CA SER A 124 -27.53 -38.14 -5.51
C SER A 124 -26.85 -37.96 -6.89
N TYR A 125 -26.03 -36.91 -7.06
CA TYR A 125 -25.26 -36.67 -8.28
C TYR A 125 -23.98 -37.49 -8.33
N LYS A 126 -23.33 -37.67 -7.18
CA LYS A 126 -22.17 -38.55 -7.04
C LYS A 126 -22.48 -39.97 -7.54
N GLN A 127 -23.65 -40.51 -7.21
CA GLN A 127 -24.11 -41.82 -7.70
C GLN A 127 -24.28 -41.87 -9.23
N GLN A 128 -24.51 -40.73 -9.87
CA GLN A 128 -24.72 -40.60 -11.32
C GLN A 128 -23.44 -40.22 -12.09
N GLN A 129 -22.28 -40.10 -11.41
CA GLN A 129 -21.01 -39.64 -12.00
C GLN A 129 -21.10 -38.28 -12.71
N ARG A 130 -21.93 -37.38 -12.18
CA ARG A 130 -22.05 -35.98 -12.63
C ARG A 130 -21.15 -35.08 -11.79
N ASP A 131 -21.00 -33.81 -12.20
CA ASP A 131 -20.02 -32.85 -11.66
C ASP A 131 -20.56 -31.91 -10.51
N PRO A 132 -20.97 -32.36 -9.30
CA PRO A 132 -21.32 -31.42 -8.23
C PRO A 132 -20.08 -30.94 -7.47
N GLY A 133 -20.20 -29.71 -6.95
CA GLY A 133 -19.29 -29.18 -5.92
C GLY A 133 -20.03 -28.99 -4.61
N LEU A 134 -19.38 -29.30 -3.49
CA LEU A 134 -19.90 -29.03 -2.16
C LEU A 134 -18.81 -28.35 -1.33
N LEU A 135 -19.14 -27.26 -0.66
CA LEU A 135 -18.23 -26.59 0.27
C LEU A 135 -18.92 -26.43 1.62
N GLU A 136 -18.27 -26.98 2.65
CA GLU A 136 -18.78 -27.04 4.02
C GLU A 136 -17.76 -26.49 5.01
N GLN A 137 -18.24 -25.91 6.11
CA GLN A 137 -17.39 -25.64 7.25
C GLN A 137 -17.10 -26.96 8.00
N ALA A 138 -15.82 -27.29 8.15
CA ALA A 138 -15.35 -28.51 8.81
C ALA A 138 -15.11 -28.28 10.32
N ASP A 139 -14.40 -27.21 10.66
CA ASP A 139 -14.16 -26.76 12.03
C ASP A 139 -14.09 -25.22 12.10
N PHE A 140 -13.69 -24.66 13.25
CA PHE A 140 -13.53 -23.22 13.39
C PHE A 140 -12.37 -22.73 12.52
N LYS A 141 -12.70 -22.02 11.42
CA LYS A 141 -11.81 -21.39 10.43
C LYS A 141 -11.36 -22.27 9.26
N THR A 142 -11.77 -23.54 9.18
CA THR A 142 -11.42 -24.41 8.05
C THR A 142 -12.63 -24.84 7.24
N PHE A 143 -12.49 -24.73 5.92
CA PHE A 143 -13.51 -25.13 4.96
C PHE A 143 -13.04 -26.33 4.16
N GLU A 144 -13.95 -27.26 3.97
CA GLU A 144 -13.74 -28.47 3.18
C GLU A 144 -14.54 -28.37 1.88
N MET A 145 -13.83 -28.46 0.77
CA MET A 145 -14.36 -28.45 -0.58
C MET A 145 -14.28 -29.87 -1.15
N ARG A 146 -15.41 -30.36 -1.66
CA ARG A 146 -15.55 -31.64 -2.35
C ARG A 146 -15.92 -31.39 -3.80
N ILE A 147 -15.11 -31.90 -4.72
CA ILE A 147 -15.36 -31.78 -6.16
C ILE A 147 -15.31 -33.17 -6.77
N PHE A 148 -16.35 -33.53 -7.52
CA PHE A 148 -16.43 -34.83 -8.14
C PHE A 148 -17.20 -34.75 -9.45
N PRO A 149 -16.83 -35.55 -10.48
CA PRO A 149 -15.51 -36.13 -10.74
C PRO A 149 -14.56 -35.13 -11.41
N ILE A 150 -13.25 -35.27 -11.20
CA ILE A 150 -12.24 -34.66 -12.09
C ILE A 150 -11.76 -35.74 -13.05
N GLY A 151 -11.96 -35.54 -14.35
CA GLY A 151 -11.60 -36.48 -15.41
C GLY A 151 -10.11 -36.84 -15.43
N PRO A 152 -9.71 -37.98 -16.05
CA PRO A 152 -8.31 -38.38 -16.17
C PRO A 152 -7.50 -37.31 -16.90
N ARG A 153 -6.35 -36.91 -16.35
CA ARG A 153 -5.50 -35.83 -16.91
C ARG A 153 -6.19 -34.48 -17.11
N ALA A 154 -7.39 -34.28 -16.60
CA ALA A 154 -8.17 -33.06 -16.78
C ALA A 154 -7.78 -31.99 -15.76
N GLU A 155 -8.08 -30.75 -16.11
CA GLU A 155 -7.99 -29.58 -15.22
C GLU A 155 -9.37 -29.21 -14.69
N GLN A 156 -9.42 -28.77 -13.44
CA GLN A 156 -10.60 -28.19 -12.82
C GLN A 156 -10.24 -26.83 -12.24
N ARG A 157 -10.87 -25.79 -12.78
CA ARG A 157 -10.79 -24.44 -12.24
C ARG A 157 -11.86 -24.21 -11.20
N VAL A 158 -11.47 -23.64 -10.06
CA VAL A 158 -12.38 -23.17 -9.02
C VAL A 158 -12.06 -21.74 -8.63
N GLN A 159 -13.07 -21.07 -8.10
CA GLN A 159 -12.91 -19.77 -7.48
C GLN A 159 -13.64 -19.74 -6.14
N ILE A 160 -12.97 -19.24 -5.11
CA ILE A 160 -13.51 -19.01 -3.78
C ILE A 160 -13.42 -17.52 -3.52
N ALA A 161 -14.48 -16.91 -2.99
CA ALA A 161 -14.40 -15.54 -2.47
C ALA A 161 -14.81 -15.53 -1.01
N TYR A 162 -14.08 -14.79 -0.18
CA TYR A 162 -14.44 -14.55 1.21
C TYR A 162 -14.24 -13.10 1.60
N TYR A 163 -15.07 -12.66 2.54
CA TYR A 163 -15.02 -11.31 3.11
C TYR A 163 -14.46 -11.40 4.51
N GLN A 164 -13.65 -10.42 4.90
CA GLN A 164 -13.05 -10.34 6.21
C GLN A 164 -13.05 -8.90 6.71
N GLU A 165 -13.54 -8.68 7.92
CA GLU A 165 -13.26 -7.44 8.64
C GLU A 165 -11.84 -7.48 9.22
N LEU A 166 -10.98 -6.55 8.80
CA LEU A 166 -9.61 -6.51 9.31
C LEU A 166 -9.59 -6.04 10.75
N GLN A 167 -8.84 -6.77 11.58
CA GLN A 167 -8.56 -6.33 12.93
C GLN A 167 -7.50 -5.23 12.89
N PHE A 168 -7.82 -4.12 13.55
CA PHE A 168 -6.89 -3.02 13.79
C PHE A 168 -6.34 -3.17 15.20
N ASP A 169 -5.01 -3.23 15.29
CA ASP A 169 -4.30 -3.02 16.54
C ASP A 169 -3.75 -1.60 16.53
N HIS A 170 -4.48 -0.70 17.19
CA HIS A 170 -4.23 0.73 17.14
C HIS A 170 -4.25 1.23 15.70
N ASP A 171 -3.20 1.92 15.26
CA ASP A 171 -3.08 2.45 13.92
C ASP A 171 -2.78 1.35 12.89
N ARG A 172 -2.55 0.10 13.27
CA ARG A 172 -2.08 -0.96 12.35
C ARG A 172 -3.18 -1.97 12.03
N ALA A 173 -3.60 -2.03 10.77
CA ALA A 173 -4.41 -3.11 10.24
C ALA A 173 -3.53 -4.23 9.68
N THR A 174 -3.91 -5.48 9.93
CA THR A 174 -3.18 -6.66 9.43
C THR A 174 -4.11 -7.54 8.59
N TYR A 175 -3.68 -7.81 7.35
CA TYR A 175 -4.27 -8.80 6.47
C TYR A 175 -3.41 -10.06 6.46
N VAL A 176 -4.05 -11.22 6.62
CA VAL A 176 -3.39 -12.52 6.59
C VAL A 176 -4.06 -13.39 5.54
N TYR A 177 -3.29 -13.83 4.55
CA TYR A 177 -3.69 -14.87 3.63
C TYR A 177 -3.06 -16.20 4.09
N PRO A 178 -3.87 -17.12 4.66
CA PRO A 178 -3.35 -18.35 5.24
C PRO A 178 -2.96 -19.33 4.13
N LEU A 179 -1.71 -19.76 4.16
CA LEU A 179 -1.12 -20.71 3.20
C LEU A 179 -0.68 -22.00 3.89
N ALA A 180 -0.31 -21.93 5.17
CA ALA A 180 0.13 -23.07 5.97
C ALA A 180 -1.05 -23.99 6.33
N THR A 181 -1.57 -24.73 5.35
CA THR A 181 -2.34 -25.94 5.63
C THR A 181 -1.43 -26.95 6.31
N VAL A 182 -1.94 -27.70 7.30
CA VAL A 182 -1.24 -28.84 7.90
C VAL A 182 -0.99 -29.88 6.80
N THR A 183 0.09 -29.71 6.05
CA THR A 183 0.53 -30.71 5.07
C THR A 183 0.85 -31.96 5.87
N HIS A 184 0.17 -33.06 5.59
CA HIS A 184 0.61 -34.37 6.04
C HIS A 184 2.12 -34.48 5.79
N SER A 185 2.87 -34.92 6.81
CA SER A 185 4.34 -35.02 6.77
C SER A 185 4.79 -35.76 5.51
N GLY A 186 5.47 -35.07 4.58
CA GLY A 186 6.06 -35.67 3.37
C GLY A 186 5.71 -35.02 2.01
N LEU A 187 4.97 -33.91 1.96
CA LEU A 187 4.57 -33.23 0.71
C LEU A 187 5.47 -32.03 0.38
N ASP A 188 5.75 -31.79 -0.90
CA ASP A 188 6.46 -30.59 -1.35
C ASP A 188 5.49 -29.40 -1.41
N PRO A 189 5.78 -28.29 -0.71
CA PRO A 189 4.86 -27.18 -0.47
C PRO A 189 4.77 -26.16 -1.62
N ARG A 190 5.47 -26.40 -2.72
CA ARG A 190 5.55 -25.44 -3.82
C ARG A 190 4.41 -25.64 -4.83
N THR A 191 3.93 -24.54 -5.40
CA THR A 191 3.11 -24.60 -6.63
C THR A 191 3.97 -25.12 -7.79
N ARG A 192 3.37 -25.79 -8.79
CA ARG A 192 4.11 -26.17 -10.01
C ARG A 192 4.18 -25.06 -11.04
N GLY A 193 3.17 -24.20 -11.07
CA GLY A 193 3.09 -23.07 -12.00
C GLY A 193 3.15 -21.72 -11.28
N ARG A 194 2.13 -20.90 -11.49
CA ARG A 194 2.10 -19.49 -11.09
C ARG A 194 1.45 -19.33 -9.72
N PHE A 195 2.15 -18.66 -8.81
CA PHE A 195 1.57 -18.08 -7.61
C PHE A 195 1.57 -16.56 -7.75
N ALA A 196 0.40 -15.93 -7.64
CA ALA A 196 0.25 -14.49 -7.69
C ALA A 196 -0.66 -14.00 -6.56
N LEU A 197 -0.29 -12.91 -5.90
CA LEU A 197 -1.13 -12.18 -4.96
C LEU A 197 -1.13 -10.70 -5.31
N ASN A 198 -2.32 -10.14 -5.58
CA ASN A 198 -2.54 -8.72 -5.77
C ASN A 198 -3.37 -8.17 -4.61
N LEU A 199 -2.94 -7.03 -4.05
CA LEU A 199 -3.61 -6.35 -2.96
C LEU A 199 -3.86 -4.89 -3.33
N ASN A 200 -5.10 -4.43 -3.18
CA ASN A 200 -5.50 -3.04 -3.28
C ASN A 200 -6.04 -2.58 -1.94
N VAL A 201 -5.46 -1.54 -1.34
CA VAL A 201 -5.88 -1.00 -0.04
C VAL A 201 -6.36 0.41 -0.19
N ARG A 202 -7.67 0.62 -0.02
CA ARG A 202 -8.32 1.93 0.03
C ARG A 202 -8.81 2.22 1.44
N SER A 203 -8.56 3.43 1.92
CA SER A 203 -8.95 3.85 3.26
C SER A 203 -9.35 5.32 3.28
N ALA A 204 -10.50 5.62 3.88
CA ALA A 204 -10.93 6.97 4.21
C ALA A 204 -10.02 7.64 5.25
N VAL A 205 -9.31 6.83 6.04
CA VAL A 205 -8.25 7.29 6.95
C VAL A 205 -6.90 7.21 6.22
N PRO A 206 -6.10 8.29 6.18
CA PRO A 206 -4.78 8.31 5.56
C PRO A 206 -3.90 7.12 5.98
N ILE A 207 -3.49 6.32 4.99
CA ILE A 207 -2.50 5.25 5.10
C ILE A 207 -1.11 5.91 5.12
N THR A 208 -0.34 5.65 6.17
CA THR A 208 1.00 6.21 6.34
C THR A 208 2.09 5.26 5.85
N SER A 209 1.85 3.95 5.94
CA SER A 209 2.78 2.90 5.50
C SER A 209 2.04 1.61 5.18
N LEU A 210 2.62 0.80 4.28
CA LEU A 210 2.20 -0.56 3.97
C LEU A 210 3.46 -1.41 3.79
N ASP A 211 3.54 -2.53 4.50
CA ASP A 211 4.67 -3.47 4.50
C ASP A 211 4.20 -4.93 4.59
N SER A 212 5.06 -5.88 4.23
CA SER A 212 4.83 -7.31 4.46
C SER A 212 5.78 -7.84 5.53
N PRO A 213 5.31 -8.07 6.77
CA PRO A 213 6.14 -8.65 7.82
C PRO A 213 6.65 -10.05 7.49
N SER A 214 5.86 -10.85 6.77
CA SER A 214 6.28 -12.22 6.46
C SER A 214 7.17 -12.32 5.22
N HIS A 215 7.01 -11.45 4.22
CA HIS A 215 7.73 -11.56 2.94
C HIS A 215 8.60 -10.34 2.60
N GLY A 216 8.83 -9.44 3.55
CA GLY A 216 9.79 -8.34 3.43
C GLY A 216 9.64 -7.55 2.12
N ASN A 217 10.72 -7.52 1.32
CA ASN A 217 10.80 -6.81 0.05
C ASN A 217 10.32 -7.63 -1.16
N ASP A 218 9.83 -8.85 -0.97
CA ASP A 218 9.33 -9.68 -2.08
C ASP A 218 8.06 -9.06 -2.70
N PHE A 219 7.34 -8.23 -1.93
CA PHE A 219 6.21 -7.45 -2.43
C PHE A 219 6.65 -6.15 -3.10
N VAL A 220 6.11 -5.90 -4.29
CA VAL A 220 6.17 -4.59 -4.93
C VAL A 220 5.01 -3.74 -4.41
N VAL A 221 5.32 -2.74 -3.58
CA VAL A 221 4.35 -1.79 -3.03
C VAL A 221 4.37 -0.47 -3.80
N VAL A 222 3.19 0.02 -4.18
CA VAL A 222 2.97 1.29 -4.86
C VAL A 222 2.01 2.15 -4.04
N ARG A 223 2.44 3.34 -3.65
CA ARG A 223 1.58 4.37 -3.05
C ARG A 223 1.04 5.27 -4.15
N HIS A 224 -0.27 5.31 -4.34
CA HIS A 224 -0.91 6.23 -5.27
C HIS A 224 -1.16 7.59 -4.60
N ASP A 225 -1.78 7.56 -3.41
CA ASP A 225 -1.94 8.70 -2.50
C ASP A 225 -2.14 8.20 -1.05
N ASP A 226 -2.48 9.10 -0.13
CA ASP A 226 -2.69 8.78 1.29
C ASP A 226 -3.92 7.88 1.50
N SER A 227 -4.84 7.79 0.55
CA SER A 227 -6.04 6.96 0.64
C SER A 227 -5.95 5.64 -0.12
N TYR A 228 -4.94 5.45 -0.98
CA TYR A 228 -4.82 4.27 -1.84
C TYR A 228 -3.39 3.75 -2.02
N TYR A 229 -3.20 2.49 -1.63
CA TYR A 229 -1.98 1.72 -1.81
C TYR A 229 -2.27 0.44 -2.58
N GLN A 230 -1.27 -0.06 -3.31
CA GLN A 230 -1.30 -1.34 -4.00
C GLN A 230 -0.05 -2.14 -3.62
N ALA A 231 -0.19 -3.45 -3.47
CA ALA A 231 0.93 -4.37 -3.30
C ALA A 231 0.74 -5.59 -4.20
N SER A 232 1.83 -6.12 -4.75
CA SER A 232 1.78 -7.33 -5.59
C SER A 232 2.98 -8.23 -5.35
N LEU A 233 2.76 -9.53 -5.43
CA LEU A 233 3.76 -10.58 -5.35
C LEU A 233 3.47 -11.60 -6.45
N GLU A 234 4.44 -11.90 -7.28
CA GLU A 234 4.33 -12.93 -8.32
C GLU A 234 5.58 -13.81 -8.32
N THR A 235 5.38 -15.12 -8.27
CA THR A 235 6.47 -16.10 -8.29
C THR A 235 6.08 -17.33 -9.10
N THR A 236 7.05 -17.92 -9.80
CA THR A 236 6.95 -19.28 -10.35
C THR A 236 7.51 -20.27 -9.34
N GLY A 237 6.70 -21.24 -8.92
CA GLY A 237 7.11 -22.21 -7.89
C GLY A 237 7.03 -21.69 -6.46
N GLY A 238 6.06 -20.82 -6.16
CA GLY A 238 5.89 -20.17 -4.85
C GLY A 238 5.71 -21.16 -3.70
N ASP A 239 6.34 -20.86 -2.56
CA ASP A 239 6.30 -21.67 -1.33
C ASP A 239 5.01 -21.39 -0.54
N LEU A 240 4.17 -22.42 -0.36
CA LEU A 240 2.91 -22.33 0.38
C LEU A 240 3.06 -22.71 1.87
N ASN A 241 4.28 -22.91 2.39
CA ASN A 241 4.47 -23.29 3.80
C ASN A 241 4.34 -22.15 4.80
N ARG A 242 4.23 -20.89 4.34
CA ARG A 242 4.20 -19.72 5.21
C ARG A 242 3.08 -18.78 4.81
N ASP A 243 2.33 -18.34 5.81
CA ASP A 243 1.26 -17.37 5.61
C ASP A 243 1.79 -16.03 5.06
N LEU A 244 1.02 -15.45 4.15
CA LEU A 244 1.28 -14.11 3.63
C LEU A 244 0.63 -13.09 4.56
N VAL A 245 1.44 -12.20 5.11
CA VAL A 245 1.04 -11.17 6.06
C VAL A 245 1.38 -9.82 5.45
N LEU A 246 0.37 -8.97 5.32
CA LEU A 246 0.49 -7.58 4.88
C LEU A 246 -0.08 -6.71 5.97
N ALA A 247 0.62 -5.65 6.33
CA ALA A 247 0.18 -4.71 7.32
C ALA A 247 0.22 -3.29 6.77
N TYR A 248 -0.76 -2.48 7.14
CA TYR A 248 -0.76 -1.06 6.83
C TYR A 248 -1.12 -0.24 8.05
N LYS A 249 -0.53 0.95 8.16
CA LYS A 249 -0.81 1.89 9.24
C LYS A 249 -1.72 3.01 8.75
N VAL A 250 -2.71 3.38 9.55
CA VAL A 250 -3.64 4.47 9.29
C VAL A 250 -3.56 5.52 10.39
N GLU A 251 -3.67 6.80 10.03
CA GLU A 251 -3.62 7.88 11.00
C GLU A 251 -4.81 8.83 10.86
N ARG A 252 -5.56 9.03 11.96
CA ARG A 252 -6.67 9.98 12.02
C ARG A 252 -6.34 11.14 12.99
N PRO A 253 -6.20 12.38 12.51
CA PRO A 253 -5.89 13.52 13.37
C PRO A 253 -7.01 13.89 14.36
N VAL A 254 -8.28 13.67 13.98
CA VAL A 254 -9.46 14.02 14.77
C VAL A 254 -10.46 12.87 14.77
N SER A 255 -11.01 12.49 15.91
CA SER A 255 -12.05 11.47 16.06
C SER A 255 -13.22 11.73 15.13
N GLY A 256 -13.78 10.66 14.57
CA GLY A 256 -14.84 10.77 13.59
C GLY A 256 -15.80 9.59 13.61
N LEU A 257 -16.98 9.83 13.06
CA LEU A 257 -18.01 8.84 12.82
C LEU A 257 -18.32 8.84 11.32
N ASP A 258 -17.98 7.75 10.65
CA ASP A 258 -18.20 7.60 9.21
C ASP A 258 -19.40 6.68 8.96
N LEU A 259 -20.24 7.01 7.97
CA LEU A 259 -21.39 6.22 7.55
C LEU A 259 -21.16 5.68 6.14
N VAL A 260 -21.43 4.39 5.98
CA VAL A 260 -21.50 3.72 4.69
C VAL A 260 -22.84 2.99 4.61
N THR A 261 -23.51 3.04 3.44
CA THR A 261 -24.84 2.45 3.27
C THR A 261 -24.93 1.53 2.05
N SER A 262 -25.87 0.58 2.09
CA SER A 262 -26.30 -0.18 0.92
C SER A 262 -27.83 -0.21 0.89
N ARG A 263 -28.45 0.29 -0.17
CA ARG A 263 -29.90 0.25 -0.34
C ARG A 263 -30.29 0.20 -1.80
N GLN A 264 -31.23 -0.68 -2.14
CA GLN A 264 -31.74 -0.80 -3.51
C GLN A 264 -33.26 -0.55 -3.59
N GLY A 265 -33.65 0.41 -4.41
CA GLY A 265 -35.05 0.70 -4.73
C GLY A 265 -35.91 0.91 -3.48
N LYS A 266 -36.91 0.04 -3.30
CA LYS A 266 -37.88 0.11 -2.18
C LYS A 266 -37.58 -0.85 -1.04
N GLU A 267 -36.48 -1.59 -1.11
CA GLU A 267 -36.08 -2.50 -0.04
C GLU A 267 -35.56 -1.71 1.17
N ASP A 268 -35.45 -2.40 2.30
CA ASP A 268 -34.75 -1.86 3.47
C ASP A 268 -33.27 -1.72 3.14
N GLY A 269 -32.67 -0.62 3.58
CA GLY A 269 -31.25 -0.40 3.47
C GLY A 269 -30.48 -1.01 4.64
N PHE A 270 -29.18 -1.15 4.44
CA PHE A 270 -28.19 -1.59 5.41
C PHE A 270 -27.20 -0.46 5.62
N PHE A 271 -26.62 -0.38 6.82
CA PHE A 271 -25.62 0.62 7.13
C PHE A 271 -24.48 0.03 7.95
N GLN A 272 -23.31 0.65 7.79
CA GLN A 272 -22.16 0.53 8.67
C GLN A 272 -21.79 1.91 9.19
N LEU A 273 -21.80 2.08 10.50
CA LEU A 273 -21.20 3.22 11.19
C LEU A 273 -19.83 2.82 11.72
N THR A 274 -18.84 3.66 11.50
CA THR A 274 -17.46 3.43 11.97
C THR A 274 -17.05 4.57 12.88
N LEU A 275 -16.91 4.29 14.16
CA LEU A 275 -16.42 5.24 15.16
C LEU A 275 -14.91 5.05 15.33
N THR A 276 -14.13 6.10 15.08
CA THR A 276 -12.67 6.07 15.21
C THR A 276 -12.22 7.16 16.18
N ALA A 277 -11.44 6.81 17.20
CA ALA A 277 -10.75 7.77 18.05
C ALA A 277 -9.53 8.35 17.33
N GLY A 278 -9.43 9.67 17.26
CA GLY A 278 -8.30 10.38 16.68
C GLY A 278 -7.22 10.74 17.69
N LYS A 279 -6.12 11.32 17.19
CA LYS A 279 -4.94 11.72 17.97
C LYS A 279 -5.23 12.77 19.05
N GLU A 280 -6.27 13.57 18.91
CA GLU A 280 -6.65 14.56 19.91
C GLU A 280 -7.17 13.94 21.21
N LEU A 281 -7.56 12.66 21.18
CA LEU A 281 -7.92 11.87 22.37
C LEU A 281 -6.76 11.06 22.94
N GLU A 282 -5.55 11.20 22.39
CA GLU A 282 -4.31 10.62 22.91
C GLU A 282 -3.86 11.38 24.17
N GLY A 283 -4.62 11.22 25.26
CA GLY A 283 -4.32 11.81 26.57
C GLY A 283 -3.21 11.07 27.33
N ALA A 284 -2.70 11.67 28.41
CA ALA A 284 -1.77 11.02 29.33
C ALA A 284 -2.46 9.83 30.01
N VAL A 285 -2.25 8.64 29.44
CA VAL A 285 -2.73 7.37 29.97
C VAL A 285 -2.17 7.19 31.38
N PRO A 286 -2.98 6.96 32.42
CA PRO A 286 -2.43 6.65 33.74
C PRO A 286 -1.67 5.31 33.66
N GLY A 287 -0.46 5.24 34.24
CA GLY A 287 0.32 4.01 34.26
C GLY A 287 -0.45 2.79 34.77
N MET A 288 -0.11 1.62 34.25
CA MET A 288 -0.81 0.35 34.47
C MET A 288 -0.14 -0.52 35.52
N ASP A 289 -0.86 -1.54 36.01
CA ASP A 289 -0.28 -2.60 36.83
C ASP A 289 -0.15 -3.90 36.02
N TYR A 290 1.04 -4.50 36.04
CA TYR A 290 1.34 -5.74 35.33
C TYR A 290 1.80 -6.84 36.27
N VAL A 291 1.30 -8.05 36.05
CA VAL A 291 1.88 -9.26 36.64
C VAL A 291 2.20 -10.22 35.52
N PHE A 292 3.48 -10.37 35.20
CA PHE A 292 3.96 -11.32 34.20
C PHE A 292 4.13 -12.69 34.85
N VAL A 293 3.47 -13.70 34.28
CA VAL A 293 3.44 -15.07 34.79
C VAL A 293 4.12 -15.98 33.76
N LEU A 294 5.34 -16.41 34.07
CA LEU A 294 6.16 -17.25 33.21
C LEU A 294 6.13 -18.72 33.66
N ASP A 295 5.72 -19.60 32.74
CA ASP A 295 5.82 -21.04 32.89
C ASP A 295 7.28 -21.51 32.77
N VAL A 296 7.77 -22.28 33.76
CA VAL A 296 9.13 -22.86 33.76
C VAL A 296 9.10 -24.40 33.87
N SER A 297 8.00 -25.02 33.43
CA SER A 297 7.77 -26.46 33.48
C SER A 297 8.61 -27.26 32.48
N GLY A 298 8.55 -28.59 32.58
CA GLY A 298 9.37 -29.53 31.81
C GLY A 298 9.00 -29.69 30.33
N SER A 299 7.84 -29.21 29.85
CA SER A 299 7.50 -29.21 28.41
C SER A 299 8.21 -28.12 27.63
N MET A 300 8.68 -27.07 28.33
CA MET A 300 9.49 -25.97 27.78
C MET A 300 10.92 -26.43 27.39
N ASP A 301 11.19 -27.74 27.52
CA ASP A 301 12.46 -28.42 27.27
C ASP A 301 12.79 -28.57 25.78
N ASP A 302 11.80 -28.37 24.90
CA ASP A 302 12.02 -28.53 23.48
C ASP A 302 12.69 -27.28 22.86
N ASP A 303 13.94 -27.45 22.44
CA ASP A 303 14.45 -26.88 21.19
C ASP A 303 14.28 -25.33 21.12
N GLY A 304 14.69 -24.61 22.18
CA GLY A 304 14.73 -23.13 22.22
C GLY A 304 13.50 -22.39 22.77
N LYS A 305 12.39 -23.08 23.13
CA LYS A 305 11.16 -22.44 23.69
C LYS A 305 11.41 -21.62 24.95
N MET A 306 12.22 -22.11 25.89
CA MET A 306 12.54 -21.35 27.12
C MET A 306 13.43 -20.12 26.86
N ALA A 307 14.26 -20.12 25.81
CA ALA A 307 15.00 -18.93 25.39
C ALA A 307 14.05 -17.91 24.74
N LEU A 308 13.12 -18.41 23.91
CA LEU A 308 12.06 -17.65 23.26
C LEU A 308 11.17 -16.92 24.28
N SER A 309 10.66 -17.60 25.31
CA SER A 309 9.82 -16.99 26.35
C SER A 309 10.55 -15.95 27.19
N ARG A 310 11.83 -16.20 27.53
CA ARG A 310 12.66 -15.24 28.30
C ARG A 310 12.95 -13.99 27.49
N GLY A 311 13.36 -14.14 26.22
CA GLY A 311 13.62 -13.01 25.33
C GLY A 311 12.37 -12.17 25.11
N SER A 312 11.22 -12.81 24.92
CA SER A 312 9.95 -12.11 24.70
C SER A 312 9.50 -11.35 25.95
N LEU A 313 9.60 -11.96 27.13
CA LEU A 313 9.23 -11.30 28.37
C LEU A 313 10.20 -10.16 28.73
N ASP A 314 11.49 -10.30 28.45
CA ASP A 314 12.47 -9.23 28.62
C ASP A 314 12.15 -8.04 27.70
N ALA A 315 11.82 -8.30 26.43
CA ALA A 315 11.38 -7.26 25.49
C ALA A 315 10.09 -6.55 25.96
N PHE A 316 9.09 -7.30 26.45
CA PHE A 316 7.86 -6.69 26.98
C PHE A 316 8.10 -5.80 28.20
N ILE A 317 9.02 -6.18 29.09
CA ILE A 317 9.33 -5.39 30.29
C ILE A 317 10.12 -4.12 29.91
N GLN A 318 10.99 -4.20 28.90
CA GLN A 318 11.75 -3.03 28.42
C GLN A 318 10.84 -1.96 27.79
N GLU A 319 9.68 -2.36 27.28
CA GLU A 319 8.68 -1.48 26.68
C GLU A 319 7.70 -0.82 27.67
N LEU A 320 7.79 -1.14 28.97
CA LEU A 320 6.95 -0.51 29.99
C LEU A 320 7.25 1.00 30.13
N ALA A 321 6.19 1.79 30.31
CA ALA A 321 6.33 3.22 30.59
C ALA A 321 6.85 3.45 32.02
N LEU A 322 7.48 4.61 32.25
CA LEU A 322 8.07 4.93 33.56
C LEU A 322 7.04 5.02 34.70
N ASP A 323 5.75 5.18 34.40
CA ASP A 323 4.67 5.23 35.37
C ASP A 323 3.93 3.89 35.55
N ASP A 324 4.28 2.89 34.75
CA ASP A 324 3.81 1.50 34.89
C ASP A 324 4.44 0.85 36.12
N ARG A 325 3.68 -0.04 36.77
CA ARG A 325 4.16 -0.89 37.86
C ARG A 325 4.07 -2.35 37.44
N PHE A 326 5.07 -3.15 37.77
CA PHE A 326 5.08 -4.56 37.39
C PHE A 326 5.63 -5.50 38.47
N GLU A 327 5.32 -6.77 38.30
CA GLU A 327 5.86 -7.92 39.03
C GLU A 327 6.12 -9.07 38.05
N VAL A 328 7.11 -9.91 38.35
CA VAL A 328 7.39 -11.13 37.58
C VAL A 328 7.24 -12.33 38.48
N VAL A 329 6.34 -13.22 38.10
CA VAL A 329 6.04 -14.48 38.77
C VAL A 329 6.47 -15.63 37.86
N THR A 330 7.27 -16.54 38.40
CA THR A 330 7.62 -17.79 37.73
C THR A 330 6.93 -18.94 38.45
N PHE A 331 6.41 -19.92 37.74
CA PHE A 331 5.64 -21.00 38.38
C PHE A 331 6.01 -22.40 37.89
N ASN A 332 5.94 -23.34 38.84
CA ASN A 332 6.03 -24.79 38.64
C ASN A 332 5.06 -25.49 39.62
N VAL A 333 5.55 -25.89 40.81
CA VAL A 333 4.79 -26.39 41.98
C VAL A 333 4.41 -25.24 42.92
N ALA A 334 5.25 -24.21 43.03
CA ALA A 334 5.00 -23.04 43.86
C ALA A 334 5.40 -21.77 43.10
N ALA A 335 4.58 -20.74 43.18
CA ALA A 335 4.88 -19.46 42.55
C ALA A 335 6.04 -18.76 43.25
N LYS A 336 7.03 -18.31 42.47
CA LYS A 336 8.15 -17.51 42.94
C LYS A 336 8.04 -16.10 42.34
N THR A 337 7.91 -15.11 43.21
CA THR A 337 7.84 -13.68 42.86
C THR A 337 9.25 -13.07 42.78
N LEU A 338 9.42 -12.04 41.96
CA LEU A 338 10.66 -11.28 41.87
C LEU A 338 10.74 -10.23 42.98
N PHE A 339 9.72 -9.39 43.14
CA PHE A 339 9.72 -8.28 44.11
C PHE A 339 8.88 -8.58 45.36
N GLY A 340 7.82 -9.38 45.23
CA GLY A 340 6.79 -9.58 46.26
C GLY A 340 5.80 -8.42 46.37
N SER A 341 5.91 -7.40 45.51
CA SER A 341 5.06 -6.19 45.44
C SER A 341 5.21 -5.56 44.06
N LEU A 342 4.19 -4.83 43.58
CA LEU A 342 4.30 -4.08 42.34
C LEU A 342 5.35 -2.96 42.48
N ARG A 343 6.33 -2.91 41.59
CA ARG A 343 7.34 -1.84 41.52
C ARG A 343 7.24 -1.08 40.22
N THR A 344 7.50 0.23 40.27
CA THR A 344 7.58 1.08 39.08
C THR A 344 8.64 0.57 38.11
N ALA A 345 8.39 0.66 36.80
CA ALA A 345 9.30 0.25 35.73
C ALA A 345 10.49 1.20 35.53
N ASP A 346 11.21 1.49 36.62
CA ASP A 346 12.46 2.23 36.57
C ASP A 346 13.61 1.36 36.00
N PRO A 347 14.70 1.97 35.47
CA PRO A 347 15.81 1.21 34.89
C PRO A 347 16.44 0.17 35.82
N SER A 348 16.36 0.36 37.14
CA SER A 348 16.87 -0.63 38.11
C SER A 348 15.93 -1.82 38.22
N ALA A 349 14.62 -1.60 38.32
CA ALA A 349 13.62 -2.67 38.37
C ALA A 349 13.61 -3.50 37.10
N VAL A 350 13.72 -2.87 35.93
CA VAL A 350 13.86 -3.56 34.63
C VAL A 350 15.12 -4.42 34.58
N SER A 351 16.26 -3.89 35.06
CA SER A 351 17.52 -4.65 35.14
C SER A 351 17.46 -5.83 36.12
N ASP A 352 16.77 -5.67 37.25
CA ASP A 352 16.53 -6.73 38.22
C ASP A 352 15.66 -7.85 37.64
N ALA A 353 14.64 -7.50 36.86
CA ALA A 353 13.81 -8.46 36.14
C ALA A 353 14.60 -9.25 35.09
N ALA A 354 15.42 -8.58 34.27
CA ALA A 354 16.30 -9.24 33.31
C ALA A 354 17.25 -10.22 34.00
N ARG A 355 17.80 -9.86 35.18
CA ARG A 355 18.64 -10.77 35.98
C ARG A 355 17.84 -11.96 36.51
N PHE A 356 16.66 -11.71 37.07
CA PHE A 356 15.79 -12.76 37.59
C PHE A 356 15.36 -13.76 36.51
N LEU A 357 15.07 -13.31 35.30
CA LEU A 357 14.71 -14.18 34.17
C LEU A 357 15.89 -15.03 33.69
N ARG A 358 17.11 -14.50 33.70
CA ARG A 358 18.34 -15.27 33.38
C ARG A 358 18.60 -16.41 34.37
N ASP A 359 18.30 -16.21 35.65
CA ASP A 359 18.64 -17.14 36.73
C ASP A 359 17.64 -18.29 36.93
N GLN A 360 16.49 -18.29 36.23
CA GLN A 360 15.50 -19.35 36.39
C GLN A 360 15.97 -20.67 35.79
N ARG A 361 15.90 -21.75 36.59
CA ARG A 361 16.27 -23.11 36.20
C ARG A 361 15.15 -24.11 36.48
N ARG A 362 15.05 -25.09 35.57
CA ARG A 362 14.18 -26.29 35.49
C ARG A 362 13.68 -26.83 36.83
N ARG A 363 12.39 -27.22 36.90
CA ARG A 363 11.79 -28.11 37.93
C ARG A 363 10.43 -28.67 37.45
N ALA A 364 10.03 -29.84 37.96
CA ALA A 364 8.85 -30.58 37.50
C ALA A 364 7.53 -30.16 38.19
N ALA A 365 6.41 -30.40 37.46
CA ALA A 365 4.96 -30.30 37.79
C ALA A 365 4.25 -28.95 37.54
N ARG A 366 2.93 -29.05 37.26
CA ARG A 366 2.03 -28.07 36.61
C ARG A 366 0.84 -27.71 37.51
N SER A 367 0.57 -26.41 37.71
CA SER A 367 -0.77 -25.87 37.99
C SER A 367 -0.76 -24.35 37.76
N LEU A 368 -1.47 -23.86 36.73
CA LEU A 368 -1.53 -22.43 36.41
C LEU A 368 -2.48 -21.65 37.34
N ARG A 369 -3.49 -22.32 37.90
CA ARG A 369 -4.51 -21.68 38.74
C ARG A 369 -3.92 -20.95 39.96
N PRO A 370 -3.01 -21.54 40.77
CA PRO A 370 -2.37 -20.84 41.88
C PRO A 370 -1.58 -19.59 41.45
N ALA A 371 -1.00 -19.59 40.25
CA ALA A 371 -0.28 -18.45 39.72
C ALA A 371 -1.23 -17.29 39.34
N LEU A 372 -2.37 -17.62 38.69
CA LEU A 372 -3.43 -16.64 38.41
C LEU A 372 -4.06 -16.08 39.69
N GLU A 373 -4.38 -16.94 40.65
CA GLU A 373 -4.94 -16.51 41.95
C GLU A 373 -3.95 -15.64 42.73
N LEU A 374 -2.64 -15.92 42.65
CA LEU A 374 -1.61 -15.05 43.22
C LEU A 374 -1.56 -13.70 42.49
N ALA A 375 -1.57 -13.71 41.15
CA ALA A 375 -1.53 -12.49 40.35
C ALA A 375 -2.70 -11.55 40.68
N TYR A 376 -3.90 -12.09 40.87
CA TYR A 376 -5.09 -11.31 41.23
C TYR A 376 -4.98 -10.59 42.57
N ARG A 377 -4.12 -11.03 43.49
CA ARG A 377 -3.90 -10.34 44.78
C ARG A 377 -3.21 -8.99 44.62
N TYR A 378 -2.56 -8.74 43.49
CA TYR A 378 -1.91 -7.47 43.19
C TYR A 378 -2.88 -6.40 42.66
N LYS A 379 -4.18 -6.70 42.52
CA LYS A 379 -5.17 -5.72 42.05
C LYS A 379 -5.28 -4.56 43.03
N ALA A 380 -4.77 -3.39 42.64
CA ALA A 380 -4.96 -2.15 43.35
C ALA A 380 -6.30 -1.48 42.95
N PRO A 381 -6.97 -0.69 43.81
CA PRO A 381 -8.25 -0.07 43.49
C PRO A 381 -8.15 1.08 42.47
N ASP A 382 -6.96 1.67 42.30
CA ASP A 382 -6.71 2.88 41.52
C ASP A 382 -6.38 2.64 40.04
N ARG A 383 -6.00 1.41 39.66
CA ARG A 383 -5.52 1.07 38.31
C ARG A 383 -6.04 -0.27 37.82
N LEU A 384 -6.05 -0.48 36.50
CA LEU A 384 -6.33 -1.80 35.91
C LEU A 384 -5.14 -2.74 36.14
N LEU A 385 -5.44 -4.02 36.36
CA LEU A 385 -4.43 -5.08 36.48
C LEU A 385 -4.40 -5.91 35.19
N ASN A 386 -3.24 -5.98 34.55
CA ASN A 386 -2.98 -6.83 33.40
C ASN A 386 -2.13 -8.04 33.84
N VAL A 387 -2.71 -9.24 33.77
CA VAL A 387 -2.00 -10.48 34.05
C VAL A 387 -1.56 -11.08 32.72
N VAL A 388 -0.26 -11.22 32.49
CA VAL A 388 0.30 -11.70 31.22
C VAL A 388 0.89 -13.09 31.43
N VAL A 389 0.26 -14.12 30.86
CA VAL A 389 0.65 -15.53 31.04
C VAL A 389 1.42 -16.03 29.83
N LEU A 390 2.65 -16.49 30.02
CA LEU A 390 3.46 -17.13 28.98
C LEU A 390 3.56 -18.65 29.26
N SER A 391 3.04 -19.49 28.36
CA SER A 391 3.05 -20.95 28.50
C SER A 391 3.10 -21.67 27.14
N ASP A 392 3.68 -22.87 27.10
CA ASP A 392 3.82 -23.72 25.90
C ASP A 392 2.71 -24.77 25.72
N GLY A 393 1.82 -24.94 26.71
CA GLY A 393 0.66 -25.82 26.56
C GLY A 393 -0.14 -26.02 27.83
N MET A 394 -1.42 -26.36 27.66
CA MET A 394 -2.31 -26.88 28.70
C MET A 394 -2.81 -28.25 28.25
N THR A 395 -2.49 -29.30 29.01
CA THR A 395 -2.99 -30.64 28.72
C THR A 395 -3.49 -31.29 30.00
N GLU A 396 -4.80 -31.14 30.23
CA GLU A 396 -5.73 -32.10 30.86
C GLU A 396 -7.15 -31.48 30.84
N GLN A 397 -8.19 -32.22 30.44
CA GLN A 397 -9.59 -31.72 30.42
C GLN A 397 -10.05 -31.21 31.81
N THR A 398 -9.51 -31.78 32.88
CA THR A 398 -9.76 -31.45 34.28
C THR A 398 -9.20 -30.08 34.69
N GLU A 399 -8.07 -29.63 34.12
CA GLU A 399 -7.50 -28.31 34.40
C GLU A 399 -8.28 -27.17 33.70
N ARG A 400 -8.82 -27.43 32.51
CA ARG A 400 -9.60 -26.45 31.73
C ARG A 400 -10.79 -25.91 32.51
N GLN A 401 -11.59 -26.78 33.13
CA GLN A 401 -12.75 -26.35 33.93
C GLN A 401 -12.35 -25.50 35.14
N GLN A 402 -11.23 -25.84 35.79
CA GLN A 402 -10.73 -25.09 36.95
C GLN A 402 -10.21 -23.70 36.56
N LEU A 403 -9.64 -23.56 35.36
CA LEU A 403 -9.17 -22.28 34.83
C LEU A 403 -10.33 -21.36 34.41
N HIS A 404 -11.35 -21.89 33.74
CA HIS A 404 -12.58 -21.13 33.47
C HIS A 404 -13.21 -20.61 34.77
N GLN A 405 -13.26 -21.43 35.83
CA GLN A 405 -13.73 -20.99 37.14
C GLN A 405 -12.85 -19.88 37.73
N ALA A 406 -11.52 -19.99 37.63
CA ALA A 406 -10.60 -18.97 38.13
C ALA A 406 -10.74 -17.62 37.39
N ILE A 407 -10.99 -17.64 36.08
CA ILE A 407 -11.23 -16.43 35.27
C ILE A 407 -12.60 -15.82 35.56
N ALA A 408 -13.62 -16.64 35.80
CA ALA A 408 -14.96 -16.19 36.14
C ALA A 408 -15.01 -15.43 37.48
N VAL A 409 -14.14 -15.77 38.45
CA VAL A 409 -14.08 -15.11 39.76
C VAL A 409 -13.02 -14.01 39.88
N ARG A 410 -12.46 -13.56 38.75
CA ARG A 410 -11.40 -12.52 38.75
C ARG A 410 -11.90 -11.19 39.36
N PRO A 411 -11.02 -10.41 40.00
CA PRO A 411 -11.38 -9.07 40.48
C PRO A 411 -11.79 -8.15 39.32
N GLN A 412 -12.79 -7.30 39.54
CA GLN A 412 -13.22 -6.29 38.56
C GLN A 412 -12.05 -5.37 38.17
N GLY A 413 -11.91 -5.09 36.87
CA GLY A 413 -10.77 -4.31 36.35
C GLY A 413 -9.48 -5.12 36.20
N THR A 414 -9.58 -6.45 36.10
CA THR A 414 -8.46 -7.34 35.79
C THR A 414 -8.65 -7.95 34.39
N ARG A 415 -7.60 -7.88 33.56
CA ARG A 415 -7.52 -8.51 32.24
C ARG A 415 -6.45 -9.60 32.25
N VAL A 416 -6.66 -10.68 31.49
CA VAL A 416 -5.67 -11.75 31.33
C VAL A 416 -5.26 -11.85 29.86
N PHE A 417 -3.97 -11.72 29.61
CA PHE A 417 -3.34 -11.89 28.29
C PHE A 417 -2.62 -13.23 28.26
N ALA A 418 -2.79 -14.00 27.18
CA ALA A 418 -2.20 -15.32 27.05
C ALA A 418 -1.21 -15.35 25.88
N ILE A 419 0.02 -15.76 26.14
CA ILE A 419 1.07 -15.85 25.14
C ILE A 419 1.50 -17.30 25.02
N GLY A 420 1.11 -17.91 23.91
CA GLY A 420 1.47 -19.28 23.58
C GLY A 420 2.87 -19.35 22.98
N VAL A 421 3.72 -20.24 23.48
CA VAL A 421 5.09 -20.38 22.98
C VAL A 421 5.29 -21.71 22.27
N GLY A 422 5.61 -21.65 20.98
CA GLY A 422 5.84 -22.80 20.12
C GLY A 422 4.61 -23.24 19.32
N ASN A 423 4.81 -24.24 18.45
CA ASN A 423 3.79 -24.68 17.49
C ASN A 423 2.76 -25.66 18.07
N GLU A 424 3.04 -26.26 19.23
CA GLU A 424 2.21 -27.30 19.86
C GLU A 424 1.22 -26.76 20.91
N VAL A 425 1.06 -25.43 20.97
CA VAL A 425 0.20 -24.77 21.96
C VAL A 425 -1.28 -24.97 21.62
N ASN A 426 -2.11 -25.17 22.64
CA ASN A 426 -3.56 -25.17 22.50
C ASN A 426 -4.09 -23.73 22.29
N ARG A 427 -3.93 -23.23 21.06
CA ARG A 427 -4.30 -21.87 20.66
C ARG A 427 -5.78 -21.54 20.92
N PRO A 428 -6.75 -22.42 20.57
CA PRO A 428 -8.15 -22.15 20.84
C PRO A 428 -8.45 -21.91 22.32
N LEU A 429 -7.85 -22.72 23.21
CA LEU A 429 -8.05 -22.57 24.65
C LEU A 429 -7.46 -21.26 25.20
N LEU A 430 -6.22 -20.92 24.86
CA LEU A 430 -5.59 -19.69 25.33
C LEU A 430 -6.31 -18.43 24.81
N THR A 431 -6.79 -18.48 23.56
CA THR A 431 -7.61 -17.43 22.96
C THR A 431 -8.90 -17.26 23.75
N GLN A 432 -9.64 -18.35 23.96
CA GLN A 432 -10.87 -18.34 24.73
C GLN A 432 -10.67 -17.81 26.16
N LEU A 433 -9.62 -18.23 26.87
CA LEU A 433 -9.34 -17.79 28.24
C LEU A 433 -9.04 -16.28 28.30
N ALA A 434 -8.24 -15.77 27.35
CA ALA A 434 -7.92 -14.36 27.29
C ALA A 434 -9.17 -13.51 26.98
N GLU A 435 -9.99 -13.92 26.01
CA GLU A 435 -11.24 -13.25 25.63
C GLU A 435 -12.25 -13.22 26.79
N GLU A 436 -12.48 -14.33 27.48
CA GLU A 436 -13.36 -14.39 28.66
C GLU A 436 -12.89 -13.47 29.80
N ALA A 437 -11.57 -13.23 29.88
CA ALA A 437 -10.96 -12.32 30.83
C ALA A 437 -10.98 -10.85 30.38
N GLY A 438 -11.36 -10.56 29.14
CA GLY A 438 -11.27 -9.22 28.54
C GLY A 438 -9.85 -8.81 28.15
N GLY A 439 -8.95 -9.78 27.93
CA GLY A 439 -7.62 -9.60 27.33
C GLY A 439 -7.50 -10.29 25.98
N LEU A 440 -6.27 -10.44 25.48
CA LEU A 440 -5.98 -10.96 24.14
C LEU A 440 -4.96 -12.11 24.20
N ALA A 441 -5.00 -12.99 23.20
CA ALA A 441 -3.98 -14.02 23.01
C ALA A 441 -3.01 -13.69 21.87
N ASP A 442 -1.75 -14.05 22.04
CA ASP A 442 -0.72 -13.98 21.00
C ASP A 442 0.12 -15.27 21.00
N PHE A 443 0.79 -15.55 19.89
CA PHE A 443 1.50 -16.82 19.70
C PHE A 443 2.87 -16.60 19.07
N LEU A 444 3.89 -17.09 19.76
CA LEU A 444 5.29 -16.91 19.41
C LEU A 444 5.87 -18.17 18.76
N SER A 445 6.54 -18.00 17.63
CA SER A 445 7.18 -19.04 16.83
C SER A 445 8.67 -18.76 16.66
N ARG A 446 9.44 -19.74 16.17
CA ARG A 446 10.88 -19.52 15.92
C ARG A 446 11.08 -18.60 14.72
N GLY A 447 11.87 -17.54 14.91
CA GLY A 447 12.19 -16.56 13.87
C GLY A 447 11.35 -15.28 13.91
N ASP A 448 10.45 -15.13 14.89
CA ASP A 448 9.75 -13.86 15.14
C ASP A 448 10.74 -12.77 15.60
N ASP A 449 10.52 -11.53 15.14
CA ASP A 449 11.19 -10.33 15.65
C ASP A 449 10.57 -9.91 16.99
N PHE A 450 11.33 -10.04 18.08
CA PHE A 450 10.84 -9.80 19.44
C PHE A 450 10.52 -8.35 19.72
N ASP A 451 11.25 -7.41 19.13
CA ASP A 451 11.06 -5.98 19.37
C ASP A 451 9.75 -5.52 18.70
N GLN A 452 9.52 -5.98 17.46
CA GLN A 452 8.28 -5.68 16.74
C GLN A 452 7.05 -6.31 17.42
N ARG A 453 7.20 -7.52 17.97
CA ARG A 453 6.15 -8.21 18.74
C ARG A 453 5.91 -7.53 20.09
N ALA A 454 6.95 -7.00 20.74
CA ALA A 454 6.83 -6.25 21.99
C ALA A 454 6.08 -4.94 21.82
N GLU A 455 6.35 -4.20 20.74
CA GLU A 455 5.58 -3.01 20.38
C GLU A 455 4.09 -3.34 20.10
N ALA A 456 3.82 -4.43 19.37
CA ALA A 456 2.44 -4.88 19.10
C ALA A 456 1.72 -5.32 20.38
N PHE A 457 2.42 -6.02 21.26
CA PHE A 457 1.90 -6.42 22.56
C PHE A 457 1.61 -5.21 23.45
N ARG A 458 2.52 -4.23 23.53
CA ARG A 458 2.32 -2.98 24.28
C ARG A 458 1.11 -2.21 23.78
N ARG A 459 0.95 -2.10 22.46
CA ARG A 459 -0.26 -1.54 21.83
C ARG A 459 -1.50 -2.21 22.42
N LYS A 460 -1.65 -3.53 22.27
CA LYS A 460 -2.77 -4.33 22.81
C LYS A 460 -3.06 -4.15 24.31
N LEU A 461 -2.13 -3.61 25.10
CA LEU A 461 -2.26 -3.38 26.53
C LEU A 461 -2.83 -1.99 26.91
N SER A 462 -3.10 -1.11 25.95
CA SER A 462 -3.57 0.27 26.19
C SER A 462 -4.95 0.37 26.88
N HIS A 463 -5.26 1.57 27.38
CA HIS A 463 -6.57 1.90 27.95
C HIS A 463 -7.59 2.18 26.83
N PRO A 464 -8.89 1.87 27.05
CA PRO A 464 -9.93 2.38 26.19
C PRO A 464 -10.00 3.91 26.28
N VAL A 465 -10.08 4.58 25.14
CA VAL A 465 -10.32 6.01 25.00
C VAL A 465 -11.71 6.38 25.47
N ALA A 466 -12.71 5.56 25.12
CA ALA A 466 -14.09 5.72 25.56
C ALA A 466 -14.68 4.39 26.05
N SER A 467 -15.51 4.46 27.09
CA SER A 467 -16.17 3.30 27.68
C SER A 467 -17.66 3.53 27.88
N GLY A 468 -18.42 2.45 28.01
CA GLY A 468 -19.86 2.52 28.24
C GLY A 468 -20.63 3.19 27.10
N LEU A 469 -20.12 3.05 25.87
CA LEU A 469 -20.69 3.70 24.68
C LEU A 469 -22.11 3.20 24.39
N GLN A 470 -22.98 4.13 23.99
CA GLN A 470 -24.32 3.84 23.48
C GLN A 470 -24.56 4.68 22.23
N ILE A 471 -25.35 4.14 21.30
CA ILE A 471 -25.73 4.82 20.07
C ILE A 471 -27.24 4.76 19.89
N ALA A 472 -27.85 5.88 19.53
CA ALA A 472 -29.24 5.97 19.11
C ALA A 472 -29.33 6.69 17.76
N ILE A 473 -30.16 6.15 16.85
CA ILE A 473 -30.29 6.65 15.47
C ILE A 473 -31.76 6.98 15.23
N ASP A 474 -32.06 8.28 15.15
CA ASP A 474 -33.41 8.80 14.98
C ASP A 474 -33.64 9.34 13.56
N GLY A 475 -34.85 9.18 13.02
CA GLY A 475 -35.27 9.76 11.73
C GLY A 475 -35.44 8.75 10.59
N VAL A 476 -34.61 7.71 10.53
CA VAL A 476 -34.55 6.74 9.41
C VAL A 476 -35.18 5.37 9.69
N GLY A 477 -35.67 5.18 10.92
CA GLY A 477 -36.22 3.90 11.37
C GLY A 477 -35.17 2.80 11.38
N ALA A 478 -34.05 3.05 12.04
CA ALA A 478 -32.97 2.08 12.19
C ALA A 478 -33.38 0.91 13.11
N TYR A 479 -33.02 -0.32 12.75
CA TYR A 479 -33.33 -1.53 13.50
C TYR A 479 -32.30 -2.65 13.22
N ASP A 480 -32.39 -3.76 13.95
CA ASP A 480 -31.44 -4.89 13.88
C ASP A 480 -29.97 -4.44 13.94
N VAL A 481 -29.64 -3.57 14.91
CA VAL A 481 -28.29 -3.02 15.06
C VAL A 481 -27.38 -3.99 15.80
N GLU A 482 -26.19 -4.22 15.26
CA GLU A 482 -25.15 -5.10 15.79
C GLU A 482 -23.80 -4.37 15.91
N PRO A 483 -23.03 -4.55 17.00
CA PRO A 483 -23.39 -5.34 18.17
C PRO A 483 -24.46 -4.63 19.03
N ALA A 484 -25.39 -5.40 19.61
CA ALA A 484 -26.45 -4.87 20.48
C ALA A 484 -25.92 -4.11 21.72
N LYS A 485 -24.72 -4.44 22.18
CA LYS A 485 -23.99 -3.71 23.22
C LYS A 485 -22.62 -3.30 22.65
N LEU A 486 -22.33 -2.01 22.64
CA LEU A 486 -21.07 -1.51 22.12
C LEU A 486 -19.91 -1.87 23.08
N PRO A 487 -18.78 -2.38 22.54
CA PRO A 487 -17.55 -2.52 23.30
C PRO A 487 -16.92 -1.15 23.56
N ASP A 488 -15.88 -1.13 24.38
CA ASP A 488 -15.09 0.07 24.62
C ASP A 488 -14.29 0.46 23.35
N LEU A 489 -14.08 1.75 23.14
CA LEU A 489 -13.33 2.29 22.00
C LEU A 489 -11.87 2.50 22.39
N PHE A 490 -10.95 1.97 21.61
CA PHE A 490 -9.51 2.13 21.81
C PHE A 490 -8.92 3.09 20.76
N HIS A 491 -7.79 3.72 21.07
CA HIS A 491 -7.11 4.59 20.12
C HIS A 491 -6.67 3.79 18.89
N GLY A 492 -6.94 4.30 17.70
CA GLY A 492 -6.60 3.67 16.42
C GLY A 492 -7.47 2.47 16.02
N ALA A 493 -8.12 1.77 16.96
CA ALA A 493 -9.00 0.65 16.64
C ALA A 493 -10.44 1.13 16.37
N PRO A 494 -10.94 1.10 15.11
CA PRO A 494 -12.29 1.51 14.78
C PRO A 494 -13.33 0.57 15.39
N LEU A 495 -14.39 1.14 15.96
CA LEU A 495 -15.59 0.43 16.37
C LEU A 495 -16.61 0.46 15.23
N ARG A 496 -16.97 -0.72 14.70
CA ARG A 496 -17.98 -0.87 13.65
C ARG A 496 -19.33 -1.29 14.21
N ILE A 497 -20.36 -0.65 13.68
CA ILE A 497 -21.75 -0.85 14.05
C ILE A 497 -22.53 -1.05 12.76
N TYR A 498 -23.19 -2.19 12.63
CA TYR A 498 -23.98 -2.56 11.45
C TYR A 498 -25.47 -2.50 11.80
N GLY A 499 -26.32 -2.21 10.83
CA GLY A 499 -27.76 -2.27 11.06
C GLY A 499 -28.58 -2.09 9.80
N ARG A 500 -29.90 -2.04 9.96
CA ARG A 500 -30.87 -1.87 8.87
C ARG A 500 -31.68 -0.59 9.06
N TYR A 501 -32.15 -0.01 7.96
CA TYR A 501 -33.00 1.20 7.98
C TYR A 501 -34.09 1.11 6.91
N ASN A 502 -35.30 1.59 7.23
CA ASN A 502 -36.45 1.47 6.32
C ASN A 502 -36.83 2.77 5.59
N ARG A 503 -36.37 3.94 6.07
CA ARG A 503 -36.68 5.24 5.48
C ARG A 503 -35.40 6.03 5.16
N PRO A 504 -35.28 6.60 3.96
CA PRO A 504 -34.14 7.44 3.65
C PRO A 504 -34.31 8.84 4.25
N GLY A 505 -33.22 9.60 4.30
CA GLY A 505 -33.16 10.97 4.79
C GLY A 505 -32.09 11.16 5.86
N THR A 506 -32.04 12.36 6.40
CA THR A 506 -31.07 12.71 7.44
C THR A 506 -31.48 12.12 8.79
N ALA A 507 -30.59 11.32 9.38
CA ALA A 507 -30.73 10.77 10.72
C ALA A 507 -29.93 11.57 11.73
N LYS A 508 -30.46 11.68 12.95
CA LYS A 508 -29.71 12.15 14.11
C LYS A 508 -29.10 10.96 14.82
N VAL A 509 -27.77 10.91 14.83
CA VAL A 509 -27.00 9.87 15.51
C VAL A 509 -26.46 10.42 16.82
N HIS A 510 -27.05 9.96 17.91
CA HIS A 510 -26.70 10.31 19.28
C HIS A 510 -25.72 9.29 19.84
N VAL A 511 -24.51 9.72 20.21
CA VAL A 511 -23.47 8.89 20.82
C VAL A 511 -23.23 9.37 22.25
N THR A 512 -23.42 8.47 23.21
CA THR A 512 -23.18 8.76 24.63
C THR A 512 -22.17 7.77 25.23
N GLY A 513 -21.50 8.15 26.32
CA GLY A 513 -20.55 7.28 27.02
C GLY A 513 -19.65 8.08 27.95
N THR A 514 -18.45 7.56 28.23
CA THR A 514 -17.47 8.23 29.07
C THR A 514 -16.09 8.23 28.41
N ILE A 515 -15.46 9.39 28.21
CA ILE A 515 -14.08 9.56 27.72
C ILE A 515 -13.19 10.03 28.87
N GLY A 516 -12.17 9.26 29.24
CA GLY A 516 -11.25 9.63 30.32
C GLY A 516 -11.92 9.91 31.69
N GLY A 517 -13.12 9.39 31.91
CA GLY A 517 -13.94 9.65 33.12
C GLY A 517 -14.96 10.79 32.99
N GLU A 518 -14.92 11.58 31.91
CA GLU A 518 -15.89 12.63 31.63
C GLU A 518 -17.04 12.13 30.73
N LEU A 519 -18.25 12.67 30.91
CA LEU A 519 -19.41 12.28 30.12
C LEU A 519 -19.27 12.75 28.67
N LEU A 520 -19.38 11.79 27.74
CA LEU A 520 -19.56 12.02 26.31
C LEU A 520 -21.05 12.06 26.00
N ASP A 521 -21.49 13.14 25.35
CA ASP A 521 -22.83 13.29 24.78
C ASP A 521 -22.73 14.11 23.49
N GLN A 522 -22.80 13.43 22.35
CA GLN A 522 -22.66 14.04 21.03
C GLN A 522 -23.80 13.64 20.10
N THR A 523 -24.19 14.55 19.21
CA THR A 523 -25.20 14.32 18.19
C THR A 523 -24.64 14.73 16.84
N LEU A 524 -24.74 13.85 15.85
CA LEU A 524 -24.33 14.12 14.47
C LEU A 524 -25.51 13.91 13.52
N ASP A 525 -25.61 14.76 12.50
CA ASP A 525 -26.56 14.58 11.40
C ASP A 525 -25.87 13.78 10.28
N LEU A 526 -26.37 12.58 9.97
CA LEU A 526 -25.83 11.72 8.91
C LEU A 526 -26.92 11.44 7.86
N ASP A 527 -26.56 11.47 6.59
CA ASP A 527 -27.52 11.27 5.50
C ASP A 527 -27.61 9.78 5.09
N PHE A 528 -28.82 9.22 5.15
CA PHE A 528 -29.10 7.85 4.71
C PHE A 528 -29.81 7.89 3.35
N PRO A 529 -29.11 7.57 2.24
CA PRO A 529 -29.66 7.72 0.90
C PRO A 529 -30.82 6.75 0.60
N ALA A 530 -31.63 7.14 -0.39
CA ALA A 530 -32.73 6.33 -0.92
C ALA A 530 -32.24 5.17 -1.80
N GLU A 531 -31.13 5.36 -2.50
CA GLU A 531 -30.44 4.32 -3.27
C GLU A 531 -28.94 4.49 -3.07
N ASP A 532 -28.26 3.39 -2.73
CA ASP A 532 -26.82 3.33 -2.61
C ASP A 532 -26.34 1.90 -2.93
N GLY A 533 -25.63 1.75 -4.05
CA GLY A 533 -24.99 0.49 -4.44
C GLY A 533 -23.48 0.49 -4.17
N GLY A 534 -23.00 1.48 -3.42
CA GLY A 534 -21.60 1.77 -3.17
C GLY A 534 -20.86 0.70 -2.37
N ASP A 535 -21.55 -0.11 -1.57
CA ASP A 535 -20.92 -1.04 -0.62
C ASP A 535 -21.81 -2.27 -0.29
N PRO A 536 -22.09 -3.17 -1.26
CA PRO A 536 -22.93 -4.36 -1.04
C PRO A 536 -22.37 -5.32 0.02
N GLU A 537 -21.08 -5.20 0.35
CA GLU A 537 -20.41 -5.99 1.38
C GLU A 537 -21.04 -5.79 2.76
N ILE A 538 -21.64 -4.62 3.02
CA ILE A 538 -22.27 -4.26 4.30
C ILE A 538 -23.43 -5.19 4.62
N GLU A 539 -24.22 -5.58 3.62
CA GLU A 539 -25.39 -6.46 3.80
C GLU A 539 -24.95 -7.81 4.39
N ARG A 540 -23.85 -8.36 3.85
CA ARG A 540 -23.25 -9.62 4.32
C ARG A 540 -22.59 -9.47 5.68
N MET A 541 -21.86 -8.38 5.92
CA MET A 541 -21.24 -8.12 7.22
C MET A 541 -22.28 -8.01 8.33
N TRP A 542 -23.39 -7.31 8.08
CA TRP A 542 -24.52 -7.28 9.00
C TRP A 542 -25.07 -8.69 9.29
N ALA A 543 -25.34 -9.48 8.25
CA ALA A 543 -25.88 -10.83 8.40
C ALA A 543 -24.93 -11.74 9.20
N MET A 544 -23.63 -11.63 8.96
CA MET A 544 -22.59 -12.36 9.68
C MET A 544 -22.60 -12.02 11.18
N LYS A 545 -22.55 -10.73 11.55
CA LYS A 545 -22.63 -10.32 12.97
C LYS A 545 -23.91 -10.78 13.65
N ARG A 546 -25.03 -10.76 12.92
CA ARG A 546 -26.32 -11.25 13.41
C ARG A 546 -26.30 -12.76 13.66
N ILE A 547 -25.74 -13.53 12.72
CA ILE A 547 -25.55 -14.99 12.84
C ILE A 547 -24.65 -15.30 14.04
N ASP A 548 -23.51 -14.62 14.20
CA ASP A 548 -22.58 -14.84 15.33
C ASP A 548 -23.26 -14.66 16.68
N ARG A 549 -24.09 -13.61 16.83
CA ARG A 549 -24.88 -13.38 18.05
C ARG A 549 -25.87 -14.51 18.30
N LEU A 550 -26.60 -14.95 17.27
CA LEU A 550 -27.59 -16.02 17.37
C LEU A 550 -26.96 -17.37 17.76
N LEU A 551 -25.81 -17.71 17.17
CA LEU A 551 -25.04 -18.89 17.53
C LEU A 551 -24.57 -18.84 18.98
N GLY A 552 -24.01 -17.69 19.41
CA GLY A 552 -23.60 -17.50 20.80
C GLY A 552 -24.75 -17.52 21.82
N GLU A 553 -25.96 -17.10 21.45
CA GLU A 553 -27.17 -17.23 22.29
C GLU A 553 -27.65 -18.68 22.38
N ALA A 554 -27.60 -19.41 21.26
CA ALA A 554 -27.98 -20.81 21.18
C ALA A 554 -27.10 -21.71 22.07
N GLU A 555 -25.79 -21.43 22.11
CA GLU A 555 -24.83 -22.13 22.98
C GLU A 555 -25.10 -21.92 24.48
N ARG A 556 -25.67 -20.76 24.87
CA ARG A 556 -25.98 -20.41 26.27
C ARG A 556 -27.32 -20.95 26.79
N GLY A 557 -28.06 -21.71 25.97
CA GLY A 557 -29.12 -22.60 26.45
C GLY A 557 -30.57 -22.06 26.42
N ARG A 558 -30.90 -21.04 25.63
CA ARG A 558 -32.30 -20.65 25.36
C ARG A 558 -32.54 -20.49 23.85
N GLY A 559 -33.60 -21.11 23.32
CA GLY A 559 -34.08 -20.85 21.95
C GLY A 559 -33.25 -21.44 20.80
N ARG A 560 -32.47 -22.51 21.04
CA ARG A 560 -31.54 -23.11 20.05
C ARG A 560 -32.18 -23.46 18.70
N GLU A 561 -33.41 -23.96 18.70
CA GLU A 561 -34.11 -24.34 17.46
C GLU A 561 -34.53 -23.11 16.64
N ALA A 562 -35.13 -22.10 17.28
CA ALA A 562 -35.45 -20.83 16.63
C ALA A 562 -34.19 -20.08 16.14
N ALA A 563 -33.09 -20.15 16.90
CA ALA A 563 -31.81 -19.60 16.47
C ALA A 563 -31.24 -20.36 15.25
N ARG A 564 -31.34 -21.69 15.19
CA ARG A 564 -30.94 -22.51 14.04
C ARG A 564 -31.74 -22.12 12.79
N GLU A 565 -33.06 -22.07 12.87
CA GLU A 565 -33.92 -21.70 11.73
C GLU A 565 -33.56 -20.32 11.18
N GLU A 566 -33.34 -19.35 12.06
CA GLU A 566 -32.95 -18.00 11.67
C GLU A 566 -31.54 -17.94 11.06
N VAL A 567 -30.59 -18.71 11.60
CA VAL A 567 -29.23 -18.83 11.03
C VAL A 567 -29.27 -19.44 9.64
N VAL A 568 -30.08 -20.47 9.40
CA VAL A 568 -30.27 -21.04 8.05
C VAL A 568 -30.89 -20.01 7.12
N ARG A 569 -31.95 -19.32 7.55
CA ARG A 569 -32.62 -18.28 6.75
C ARG A 569 -31.67 -17.14 6.36
N LEU A 570 -30.84 -16.67 7.30
CA LEU A 570 -29.82 -15.65 7.05
C LEU A 570 -28.68 -16.19 6.17
N GLY A 571 -28.24 -17.43 6.39
CA GLY A 571 -27.20 -18.09 5.60
C GLY A 571 -27.60 -18.23 4.13
N GLU A 572 -28.78 -18.76 3.84
CA GLU A 572 -29.34 -18.82 2.47
C GLU A 572 -29.61 -17.41 1.93
N GLY A 573 -30.14 -16.53 2.78
CA GLY A 573 -30.53 -15.18 2.43
C GLY A 573 -29.36 -14.33 1.96
N PHE A 574 -28.20 -14.41 2.62
CA PHE A 574 -27.02 -13.55 2.41
C PHE A 574 -25.80 -14.30 1.88
N SER A 575 -25.94 -15.60 1.59
CA SER A 575 -24.87 -16.47 1.09
C SER A 575 -23.71 -16.58 2.08
N VAL A 576 -24.04 -16.87 3.34
CA VAL A 576 -23.10 -17.04 4.45
C VAL A 576 -23.06 -18.51 4.85
N VAL A 577 -21.89 -19.15 4.75
CA VAL A 577 -21.70 -20.54 5.20
C VAL A 577 -21.53 -20.58 6.72
N THR A 578 -22.22 -21.51 7.36
CA THR A 578 -22.23 -21.72 8.82
C THR A 578 -22.15 -23.21 9.15
N GLU A 579 -22.18 -23.57 10.43
CA GLU A 579 -22.31 -24.98 10.83
C GLU A 579 -23.60 -25.66 10.32
N TYR A 580 -24.64 -24.87 9.98
CA TYR A 580 -25.95 -25.36 9.52
C TYR A 580 -26.21 -25.18 8.01
N THR A 581 -25.31 -24.51 7.28
CA THR A 581 -25.49 -24.22 5.85
C THR A 581 -24.26 -24.60 5.03
N SER A 582 -24.40 -24.78 3.71
CA SER A 582 -23.30 -25.21 2.83
C SER A 582 -23.49 -24.69 1.41
N PHE A 583 -22.38 -24.45 0.72
CA PHE A 583 -22.40 -24.09 -0.70
C PHE A 583 -22.56 -25.33 -1.57
N LEU A 584 -23.49 -25.28 -2.51
CA LEU A 584 -23.72 -26.33 -3.51
C LEU A 584 -23.57 -25.79 -4.92
N VAL A 585 -22.68 -26.40 -5.70
CA VAL A 585 -22.48 -26.15 -7.13
C VAL A 585 -23.12 -27.29 -7.93
N LEU A 586 -24.00 -26.96 -8.87
CA LEU A 586 -24.61 -27.90 -9.83
C LEU A 586 -24.17 -27.56 -11.25
N GLU A 587 -24.22 -28.55 -12.14
CA GLU A 587 -23.68 -28.48 -13.51
C GLU A 587 -24.31 -27.42 -14.43
N ASN A 588 -25.56 -27.01 -14.20
CA ASN A 588 -26.25 -25.99 -15.00
C ASN A 588 -27.48 -25.42 -14.28
N ASP A 589 -28.01 -24.31 -14.80
CA ASP A 589 -29.16 -23.60 -14.25
C ASP A 589 -30.46 -24.44 -14.21
N THR A 590 -30.60 -25.44 -15.09
CA THR A 590 -31.78 -26.34 -15.12
C THR A 590 -31.85 -27.20 -13.86
N GLU A 591 -30.70 -27.68 -13.37
CA GLU A 591 -30.65 -28.48 -12.16
C GLU A 591 -30.96 -27.64 -10.90
N TYR A 592 -30.53 -26.37 -10.85
CA TYR A 592 -30.95 -25.45 -9.77
C TYR A 592 -32.47 -25.26 -9.74
N GLN A 593 -33.10 -25.11 -10.91
CA GLN A 593 -34.56 -25.03 -11.02
C GLN A 593 -35.24 -26.32 -10.57
N ARG A 594 -34.72 -27.48 -10.98
CA ARG A 594 -35.24 -28.79 -10.58
C ARG A 594 -35.26 -28.97 -9.06
N TRP A 595 -34.19 -28.54 -8.39
CA TRP A 595 -34.06 -28.63 -6.94
C TRP A 595 -34.70 -27.46 -6.18
N LYS A 596 -35.33 -26.51 -6.89
CA LYS A 596 -35.93 -25.30 -6.31
C LYS A 596 -34.94 -24.53 -5.44
N ILE A 597 -33.77 -24.26 -6.00
CA ILE A 597 -32.72 -23.46 -5.38
C ILE A 597 -32.68 -22.13 -6.12
N ASP A 598 -32.96 -21.04 -5.40
CA ASP A 598 -32.89 -19.69 -5.96
C ASP A 598 -31.44 -19.30 -6.26
N ARG A 599 -31.20 -18.64 -7.41
CA ARG A 599 -29.88 -18.21 -7.86
C ARG A 599 -29.45 -16.86 -7.23
N ARG A 600 -29.59 -16.72 -5.91
CA ARG A 600 -29.41 -15.43 -5.21
C ARG A 600 -27.95 -15.00 -5.17
N ASN A 601 -27.03 -15.92 -4.91
CA ASN A 601 -25.61 -15.64 -4.89
C ASN A 601 -25.09 -15.26 -6.28
N ALA A 602 -25.51 -15.98 -7.33
CA ALA A 602 -25.16 -15.67 -8.71
C ALA A 602 -25.57 -14.22 -9.09
N LEU A 603 -26.78 -13.80 -8.73
CA LEU A 603 -27.26 -12.44 -8.97
C LEU A 603 -26.46 -11.38 -8.20
N ARG A 604 -26.01 -11.67 -6.96
CA ARG A 604 -25.15 -10.78 -6.20
C ARG A 604 -23.77 -10.64 -6.83
N LEU A 605 -23.12 -11.77 -7.15
CA LEU A 605 -21.80 -11.78 -7.76
C LEU A 605 -21.78 -11.02 -9.10
N GLU A 606 -22.84 -11.18 -9.91
CA GLU A 606 -22.98 -10.42 -11.15
C GLU A 606 -23.09 -8.90 -10.91
N ARG A 607 -23.81 -8.48 -9.85
CA ARG A 607 -23.89 -7.06 -9.46
C ARG A 607 -22.52 -6.54 -8.99
N ASP A 608 -21.84 -7.28 -8.13
CA ASP A 608 -20.52 -6.92 -7.60
C ASP A 608 -19.50 -6.74 -8.73
N ARG A 609 -19.45 -7.67 -9.68
CA ARG A 609 -18.57 -7.60 -10.86
C ARG A 609 -18.95 -6.48 -11.83
N ARG A 610 -20.24 -6.27 -12.12
CA ARG A 610 -20.70 -5.15 -12.98
C ARG A 610 -20.29 -3.79 -12.41
N LYS A 611 -20.26 -3.66 -11.08
CA LYS A 611 -19.80 -2.45 -10.40
C LYS A 611 -18.29 -2.26 -10.50
N GLN A 612 -17.50 -3.33 -10.34
CA GLN A 612 -16.05 -3.27 -10.58
C GLN A 612 -15.72 -2.88 -12.04
N GLN A 613 -16.59 -3.18 -13.00
CA GLN A 613 -16.46 -2.79 -14.42
C GLN A 613 -17.03 -1.39 -14.77
N ARG A 614 -17.70 -0.71 -13.83
CA ARG A 614 -18.40 0.58 -14.03
C ARG A 614 -17.46 1.74 -14.43
N VAL A 615 -16.17 1.61 -14.14
CA VAL A 615 -15.11 2.57 -14.50
C VAL A 615 -15.14 2.88 -16.00
N ARG A 616 -15.37 1.87 -16.86
CA ARG A 616 -15.45 2.09 -18.31
C ARG A 616 -16.62 3.00 -18.68
N SER A 617 -17.83 2.68 -18.20
CA SER A 617 -19.03 3.48 -18.50
C SER A 617 -18.96 4.89 -17.93
N GLU A 618 -18.30 5.07 -16.78
CA GLU A 618 -18.04 6.40 -16.20
C GLU A 618 -17.02 7.19 -17.02
N LEU A 619 -15.94 6.55 -17.49
CA LEU A 619 -14.98 7.17 -18.41
C LEU A 619 -15.64 7.54 -19.75
N GLU A 620 -16.51 6.68 -20.29
CA GLU A 620 -17.28 6.97 -21.52
C GLU A 620 -18.24 8.15 -21.32
N ALA A 621 -18.98 8.19 -20.21
CA ALA A 621 -19.89 9.29 -19.88
C ALA A 621 -19.18 10.63 -19.68
N LEU A 622 -17.94 10.61 -19.18
CA LEU A 622 -17.10 11.78 -18.99
C LEU A 622 -16.27 12.15 -20.24
N GLY A 623 -16.35 11.38 -21.33
CA GLY A 623 -15.55 11.56 -22.54
C GLY A 623 -14.06 11.20 -22.37
N LEU A 624 -13.68 10.61 -21.23
CA LEU A 624 -12.31 10.23 -20.87
C LEU A 624 -11.87 8.88 -21.44
N TRP A 625 -12.80 8.05 -21.91
CA TRP A 625 -12.47 6.75 -22.52
C TRP A 625 -11.47 6.89 -23.66
N ARG A 626 -11.61 7.94 -24.48
CA ARG A 626 -10.69 8.24 -25.58
C ARG A 626 -9.26 8.53 -25.08
N VAL A 627 -9.12 9.25 -23.97
CA VAL A 627 -7.81 9.54 -23.37
C VAL A 627 -7.17 8.24 -22.86
N TYR A 628 -7.96 7.37 -22.24
CA TYR A 628 -7.50 6.06 -21.79
C TYR A 628 -7.03 5.19 -22.97
N GLU A 629 -7.90 4.94 -23.95
CA GLU A 629 -7.66 4.02 -25.08
C GLU A 629 -6.59 4.52 -26.06
N GLN A 630 -6.48 5.84 -26.28
CA GLN A 630 -5.59 6.39 -27.31
C GLN A 630 -4.26 6.91 -26.76
N ILE A 631 -4.19 7.21 -25.45
CA ILE A 631 -3.01 7.80 -24.83
C ILE A 631 -2.52 6.93 -23.68
N GLU A 632 -3.34 6.65 -22.68
CA GLU A 632 -2.81 6.06 -21.45
C GLU A 632 -2.48 4.57 -21.59
N GLU A 633 -3.40 3.77 -22.12
CA GLU A 633 -3.22 2.33 -22.31
C GLU A 633 -2.09 2.02 -23.32
N PRO A 634 -2.01 2.66 -24.50
CA PRO A 634 -0.92 2.36 -25.44
C PRO A 634 0.46 2.82 -24.95
N LEU A 635 0.51 3.77 -24.02
CA LEU A 635 1.77 4.25 -23.44
C LEU A 635 2.34 3.26 -22.42
N LEU A 636 1.51 2.48 -21.72
CA LEU A 636 1.96 1.49 -20.72
C LEU A 636 3.07 0.55 -21.23
N PRO A 637 2.91 -0.16 -22.37
CA PRO A 637 3.98 -1.02 -22.88
C PRO A 637 5.23 -0.25 -23.31
N VAL A 638 5.12 1.03 -23.68
CA VAL A 638 6.28 1.89 -23.98
C VAL A 638 7.06 2.18 -22.70
N LEU A 639 6.36 2.58 -21.62
CA LEU A 639 6.98 2.85 -20.34
C LEU A 639 7.65 1.61 -19.77
N LEU A 640 6.98 0.45 -19.80
CA LEU A 640 7.56 -0.81 -19.32
C LEU A 640 8.90 -1.12 -20.02
N LYS A 641 8.97 -0.96 -21.35
CA LYS A 641 10.21 -1.16 -22.11
C LYS A 641 11.30 -0.16 -21.72
N MET A 642 10.95 1.11 -21.47
CA MET A 642 11.90 2.13 -21.02
C MET A 642 12.44 1.79 -19.62
N GLU A 643 11.57 1.37 -18.70
CA GLU A 643 11.94 0.97 -17.34
C GLU A 643 12.86 -0.26 -17.35
N GLU A 644 12.54 -1.28 -18.15
CA GLU A 644 13.36 -2.47 -18.33
C GLU A 644 14.72 -2.15 -18.98
N ALA A 645 14.75 -1.23 -19.94
CA ALA A 645 15.99 -0.85 -20.62
C ALA A 645 16.95 -0.09 -19.71
N GLY A 646 16.45 0.85 -18.90
CA GLY A 646 17.26 1.69 -18.01
C GLY A 646 18.30 2.57 -18.75
N VAL A 647 18.99 3.43 -18.00
CA VAL A 647 20.05 4.31 -18.52
C VAL A 647 21.40 3.99 -17.87
N LEU A 648 22.46 3.89 -18.67
CA LEU A 648 23.80 3.61 -18.16
C LEU A 648 24.36 4.80 -17.38
N LEU A 649 24.97 4.51 -16.21
CA LEU A 649 25.58 5.52 -15.34
C LEU A 649 27.08 5.24 -15.13
N ASP A 650 27.90 6.28 -15.29
CA ASP A 650 29.33 6.26 -15.00
C ASP A 650 29.57 6.44 -13.50
N VAL A 651 29.60 5.32 -12.77
CA VAL A 651 29.76 5.27 -11.31
C VAL A 651 31.11 5.80 -10.86
N ASP A 652 32.19 5.48 -11.59
CA ASP A 652 33.55 5.92 -11.24
C ASP A 652 33.70 7.43 -11.40
N TYR A 653 33.11 8.01 -12.45
CA TYR A 653 33.07 9.44 -12.64
C TYR A 653 32.31 10.16 -11.50
N LEU A 654 31.19 9.61 -11.03
CA LEU A 654 30.46 10.17 -9.88
C LEU A 654 31.22 9.98 -8.56
N ALA A 655 31.96 8.89 -8.38
CA ALA A 655 32.80 8.68 -7.20
C ALA A 655 33.92 9.73 -7.12
N ALA A 656 34.58 10.04 -8.25
CA ALA A 656 35.57 11.11 -8.33
C ALA A 656 34.93 12.48 -7.99
N MET A 657 33.78 12.78 -8.59
CA MET A 657 33.01 13.99 -8.28
C MET A 657 32.59 14.08 -6.81
N SER A 658 32.24 12.96 -6.18
CA SER A 658 31.89 12.90 -4.75
C SER A 658 33.06 13.34 -3.87
N SER A 659 34.27 12.88 -4.18
CA SER A 659 35.48 13.26 -3.45
C SER A 659 35.81 14.75 -3.59
N GLU A 660 35.67 15.29 -4.81
CA GLU A 660 35.88 16.72 -5.08
C GLU A 660 34.87 17.59 -4.32
N LEU A 661 33.57 17.27 -4.44
CA LEU A 661 32.52 18.01 -3.74
C LEU A 661 32.67 17.91 -2.22
N GLY A 662 33.06 16.75 -1.68
CA GLY A 662 33.34 16.59 -0.27
C GLY A 662 34.44 17.53 0.24
N THR A 663 35.48 17.74 -0.57
CA THR A 663 36.57 18.66 -0.27
C THR A 663 36.10 20.13 -0.28
N GLU A 664 35.33 20.54 -1.29
CA GLU A 664 34.79 21.90 -1.38
C GLU A 664 33.78 22.21 -0.26
N ILE A 665 32.89 21.26 0.05
CA ILE A 665 31.91 21.36 1.14
C ILE A 665 32.62 21.54 2.49
N GLY A 666 33.66 20.74 2.76
CA GLY A 666 34.44 20.86 4.00
C GLY A 666 35.16 22.20 4.11
N GLY A 667 35.70 22.73 2.99
CA GLY A 667 36.29 24.07 2.95
C GLY A 667 35.27 25.17 3.25
N LEU A 668 34.09 25.13 2.60
CA LEU A 668 33.00 26.09 2.83
C LEU A 668 32.50 26.02 4.27
N GLU A 669 32.40 24.83 4.85
CA GLU A 669 31.98 24.63 6.23
C GLU A 669 32.93 25.32 7.22
N GLU A 670 34.25 25.12 7.10
CA GLU A 670 35.24 25.78 7.96
C GLU A 670 35.25 27.31 7.77
N GLU A 671 35.06 27.80 6.54
CA GLU A 671 34.91 29.24 6.29
C GLU A 671 33.64 29.81 6.96
N ILE A 672 32.52 29.10 6.91
CA ILE A 672 31.27 29.54 7.56
C ILE A 672 31.46 29.55 9.08
N TYR A 673 32.09 28.53 9.67
CA TYR A 673 32.37 28.50 11.11
C TYR A 673 33.31 29.64 11.53
N THR A 674 34.31 29.95 10.70
CA THR A 674 35.21 31.09 10.93
C THR A 674 34.44 32.42 10.92
N LEU A 675 33.53 32.61 9.95
CA LEU A 675 32.70 33.82 9.87
C LEU A 675 31.66 33.92 11.00
N ALA A 676 31.12 32.79 11.45
CA ALA A 676 30.15 32.72 12.54
C ALA A 676 30.79 32.85 13.94
N GLY A 677 32.10 32.60 14.05
CA GLY A 677 32.85 32.60 15.30
C GLY A 677 32.49 31.46 16.25
N GLU A 678 31.71 30.47 15.81
CA GLU A 678 31.44 29.22 16.53
C GLU A 678 30.97 28.13 15.56
N ARG A 679 31.03 26.88 16.01
CA ARG A 679 30.47 25.74 15.29
C ARG A 679 29.00 25.55 15.66
N PHE A 680 28.17 25.29 14.66
CA PHE A 680 26.74 25.06 14.81
C PHE A 680 26.24 24.18 13.66
N ASN A 681 25.01 23.66 13.75
CA ASN A 681 24.44 22.88 12.67
C ASN A 681 24.01 23.80 11.51
N LEU A 682 24.76 23.81 10.41
CA LEU A 682 24.50 24.60 9.20
C LEU A 682 23.14 24.30 8.55
N ASN A 683 22.59 23.10 8.81
CA ASN A 683 21.28 22.67 8.33
C ASN A 683 20.14 23.06 9.29
N SER A 684 20.41 23.64 10.46
CA SER A 684 19.40 24.06 11.44
C SER A 684 18.99 25.53 11.23
N PRO A 685 17.76 25.81 10.73
CA PRO A 685 17.30 27.19 10.51
C PRO A 685 17.25 28.01 11.79
N LYS A 686 16.98 27.36 12.93
CA LYS A 686 16.89 28.01 14.25
C LYS A 686 18.26 28.48 14.72
N GLN A 687 19.28 27.61 14.68
CA GLN A 687 20.64 27.98 15.08
C GLN A 687 21.20 29.03 14.13
N LEU A 688 21.02 28.84 12.83
CA LEU A 688 21.44 29.81 11.83
C LEU A 688 20.79 31.19 12.03
N GLY A 689 19.50 31.25 12.34
CA GLY A 689 18.81 32.52 12.60
C GLY A 689 19.41 33.27 13.78
N VAL A 690 19.78 32.57 14.86
CA VAL A 690 20.47 33.17 16.01
C VAL A 690 21.85 33.71 15.60
N ILE A 691 22.62 32.94 14.83
CA ILE A 691 23.94 33.36 14.34
C ILE A 691 23.82 34.63 13.48
N LEU A 692 22.96 34.62 12.46
CA LEU A 692 22.86 35.73 11.51
C LEU A 692 22.35 37.02 12.16
N PHE A 693 21.26 36.94 12.93
CA PHE A 693 20.53 38.13 13.36
C PHE A 693 20.84 38.58 14.79
N GLU A 694 21.19 37.66 15.69
CA GLU A 694 21.49 38.01 17.08
C GLU A 694 23.00 38.18 17.30
N LYS A 695 23.81 37.23 16.84
CA LYS A 695 25.26 37.25 17.06
C LYS A 695 26.00 38.17 16.08
N LEU A 696 25.76 38.02 14.79
CA LEU A 696 26.43 38.81 13.74
C LEU A 696 25.71 40.15 13.47
N GLY A 697 24.50 40.32 13.99
CA GLY A 697 23.75 41.57 13.92
C GLY A 697 23.33 41.97 12.49
N TYR A 698 23.09 41.00 11.60
CA TYR A 698 22.64 41.29 10.24
C TYR A 698 21.23 41.92 10.24
N PRO A 699 20.87 42.77 9.25
CA PRO A 699 19.59 43.46 9.21
C PRO A 699 18.39 42.50 9.30
N THR A 700 17.36 42.92 10.03
CA THR A 700 16.30 42.05 10.59
C THR A 700 15.60 41.14 9.57
N GLY A 701 15.71 39.82 9.79
CA GLY A 701 14.89 38.81 9.11
C GLY A 701 13.45 38.79 9.63
N ARG A 702 12.46 38.61 8.75
CA ARG A 702 11.06 38.39 9.17
C ARG A 702 10.98 37.18 10.09
N LYS A 703 10.30 37.31 11.23
CA LYS A 703 9.94 36.14 12.05
C LYS A 703 8.78 35.40 11.40
N THR A 704 8.89 34.08 11.30
CA THR A 704 7.85 33.23 10.72
C THR A 704 6.64 33.18 11.66
N ALA A 705 5.44 33.43 11.12
CA ALA A 705 4.20 33.53 11.91
C ALA A 705 3.87 32.26 12.72
N LYS A 706 4.30 31.09 12.23
CA LYS A 706 3.98 29.78 12.82
C LYS A 706 4.93 29.36 13.95
N THR A 707 6.22 29.71 13.87
CA THR A 707 7.28 29.21 14.77
C THR A 707 7.98 30.30 15.58
N LYS A 708 7.68 31.58 15.32
CA LYS A 708 8.32 32.76 15.94
C LYS A 708 9.86 32.82 15.80
N SER A 709 10.46 32.00 14.94
CA SER A 709 11.89 31.99 14.60
C SER A 709 12.19 32.95 13.44
N TYR A 710 13.45 33.40 13.31
CA TYR A 710 13.87 34.16 12.12
C TYR A 710 13.78 33.30 10.85
N SER A 711 13.33 33.88 9.73
CA SER A 711 13.42 33.22 8.43
C SER A 711 14.88 33.13 7.99
N THR A 712 15.27 31.96 7.48
CA THR A 712 16.57 31.71 6.83
C THR A 712 16.36 30.97 5.50
N ASP A 713 15.25 31.30 4.84
CA ASP A 713 14.92 30.85 3.49
C ASP A 713 15.87 31.44 2.44
N ALA A 714 15.81 30.90 1.22
CA ALA A 714 16.69 31.32 0.12
C ALA A 714 16.60 32.83 -0.14
N ASP A 715 15.40 33.40 -0.21
CA ASP A 715 15.18 34.84 -0.38
C ASP A 715 15.86 35.69 0.69
N THR A 716 15.74 35.32 1.96
CA THR A 716 16.39 36.06 3.06
C THR A 716 17.92 35.99 2.94
N LEU A 717 18.46 34.83 2.57
CA LEU A 717 19.90 34.66 2.38
C LEU A 717 20.42 35.43 1.14
N GLU A 718 19.65 35.45 0.04
CA GLU A 718 19.96 36.23 -1.17
C GLU A 718 19.97 37.73 -0.90
N ASP A 719 18.96 38.24 -0.19
CA ASP A 719 18.90 39.66 0.19
C ASP A 719 20.11 40.06 1.04
N LEU A 720 20.47 39.24 2.05
CA LEU A 720 21.65 39.49 2.86
C LEU A 720 22.95 39.39 2.06
N ALA A 721 23.08 38.40 1.16
CA ALA A 721 24.23 38.30 0.28
C ALA A 721 24.36 39.54 -0.63
N SER A 722 23.25 40.03 -1.18
CA SER A 722 23.23 41.22 -2.04
C SER A 722 23.65 42.51 -1.32
N LYS A 723 23.46 42.56 0.01
CA LYS A 723 23.89 43.65 0.89
C LYS A 723 25.37 43.55 1.30
N GLY A 724 26.09 42.56 0.79
CA GLY A 724 27.54 42.41 1.00
C GLY A 724 27.91 41.57 2.23
N PHE A 725 26.97 40.85 2.85
CA PHE A 725 27.29 39.95 3.96
C PHE A 725 27.89 38.64 3.41
N PRO A 726 29.09 38.22 3.88
CA PRO A 726 29.83 37.12 3.26
C PRO A 726 29.30 35.72 3.63
N LEU A 727 28.74 35.55 4.83
CA LEU A 727 28.28 34.24 5.31
C LEU A 727 27.09 33.67 4.52
N PRO A 728 26.02 34.43 4.20
CA PRO A 728 24.87 33.93 3.47
C PRO A 728 25.21 33.34 2.09
N ALA A 729 26.08 34.00 1.32
CA ALA A 729 26.51 33.51 0.01
C ALA A 729 27.23 32.15 0.10
N LYS A 730 28.16 32.01 1.06
CA LYS A 730 28.88 30.75 1.30
C LYS A 730 27.94 29.65 1.78
N LEU A 731 26.99 29.97 2.64
CA LEU A 731 26.00 29.02 3.12
C LEU A 731 25.07 28.54 2.00
N MET A 732 24.61 29.44 1.12
CA MET A 732 23.81 29.06 -0.04
C MET A 732 24.56 28.07 -0.92
N ARG A 733 25.84 28.35 -1.20
CA ARG A 733 26.72 27.45 -1.96
C ARG A 733 26.92 26.10 -1.25
N TYR A 734 27.19 26.11 0.06
CA TYR A 734 27.29 24.89 0.88
C TYR A 734 26.02 24.04 0.78
N ARG A 735 24.83 24.65 0.92
CA ARG A 735 23.55 23.95 0.83
C ARG A 735 23.28 23.39 -0.56
N GLU A 736 23.62 24.15 -1.60
CA GLU A 736 23.51 23.71 -2.99
C GLU A 736 24.36 22.45 -3.23
N LEU A 737 25.67 22.52 -2.92
CA LEU A 737 26.59 21.41 -3.14
C LEU A 737 26.25 20.20 -2.28
N SER A 738 25.91 20.42 -1.01
CA SER A 738 25.50 19.34 -0.10
C SER A 738 24.26 18.62 -0.61
N LYS A 739 23.28 19.36 -1.16
CA LYS A 739 22.09 18.78 -1.78
C LYS A 739 22.44 18.00 -3.05
N LEU A 740 23.25 18.58 -3.95
CA LEU A 740 23.67 17.90 -5.18
C LEU A 740 24.42 16.61 -4.88
N LYS A 741 25.34 16.63 -3.91
CA LYS A 741 26.12 15.48 -3.48
C LYS A 741 25.23 14.38 -2.91
N SER A 742 24.42 14.71 -1.90
CA SER A 742 23.55 13.72 -1.23
C SER A 742 22.41 13.19 -2.11
N THR A 743 21.81 14.04 -2.94
CA THR A 743 20.63 13.67 -3.74
C THR A 743 20.99 12.94 -5.02
N TYR A 744 22.15 13.26 -5.63
CA TYR A 744 22.51 12.72 -6.95
C TYR A 744 23.85 11.99 -6.93
N VAL A 745 24.94 12.65 -6.53
CA VAL A 745 26.30 12.12 -6.71
C VAL A 745 26.55 10.88 -5.86
N ASP A 746 26.04 10.84 -4.63
CA ASP A 746 26.19 9.68 -3.74
C ASP A 746 25.03 8.69 -3.89
N ALA A 747 23.82 9.18 -4.09
CA ALA A 747 22.61 8.34 -4.09
C ALA A 747 22.43 7.55 -5.39
N LEU A 748 22.73 8.13 -6.55
CA LEU A 748 22.51 7.45 -7.83
C LEU A 748 23.40 6.21 -8.00
N PRO A 749 24.72 6.24 -7.70
CA PRO A 749 25.55 5.04 -7.76
C PRO A 749 25.04 3.86 -6.91
N ALA A 750 24.43 4.14 -5.75
CA ALA A 750 23.90 3.11 -4.87
C ALA A 750 22.61 2.44 -5.40
N LEU A 751 21.98 3.03 -6.42
CA LEU A 751 20.74 2.53 -7.04
C LEU A 751 20.98 1.87 -8.40
N VAL A 752 22.23 1.77 -8.84
CA VAL A 752 22.60 1.09 -10.09
C VAL A 752 22.37 -0.41 -9.94
N ALA A 753 21.66 -1.01 -10.90
CA ALA A 753 21.41 -2.44 -10.95
C ALA A 753 22.65 -3.23 -11.41
N THR A 754 22.55 -4.55 -11.39
CA THR A 754 23.67 -5.46 -11.74
C THR A 754 24.12 -5.36 -13.20
N ASP A 755 23.30 -4.79 -14.07
CA ASP A 755 23.61 -4.51 -15.48
C ASP A 755 24.35 -3.17 -15.69
N GLY A 756 24.62 -2.42 -14.61
CA GLY A 756 25.28 -1.12 -14.66
C GLY A 756 24.34 0.04 -14.99
N ARG A 757 23.03 -0.19 -15.04
CA ARG A 757 22.03 0.81 -15.45
C ARG A 757 21.16 1.25 -14.27
N LEU A 758 20.61 2.45 -14.40
CA LEU A 758 19.57 2.98 -13.53
C LEU A 758 18.19 2.70 -14.15
N HIS A 759 17.34 2.04 -13.39
CA HIS A 759 15.96 1.76 -13.76
C HIS A 759 15.05 2.64 -12.94
N THR A 760 14.53 3.70 -13.55
CA THR A 760 13.51 4.54 -12.93
C THR A 760 12.13 3.96 -13.16
N ARG A 761 11.15 4.34 -12.34
CA ARG A 761 9.73 4.07 -12.56
C ARG A 761 9.00 5.32 -13.02
N PHE A 762 8.29 5.23 -14.14
CA PHE A 762 7.47 6.31 -14.69
C PHE A 762 6.03 6.18 -14.20
N ASN A 763 5.61 7.09 -13.31
CA ASN A 763 4.25 7.10 -12.81
C ASN A 763 3.34 7.93 -13.73
N GLN A 764 2.30 7.29 -14.25
CA GLN A 764 1.38 7.88 -15.22
C GLN A 764 0.21 8.64 -14.58
N ALA A 765 -0.15 8.29 -13.33
CA ALA A 765 -1.37 8.76 -12.66
C ALA A 765 -1.13 9.72 -11.47
N VAL A 766 0.08 10.30 -11.32
CA VAL A 766 0.43 11.13 -10.16
C VAL A 766 0.21 12.63 -10.39
N ALA A 767 0.60 13.16 -11.55
CA ALA A 767 0.49 14.60 -11.79
C ALA A 767 -0.93 14.97 -12.24
N ALA A 768 -1.57 15.91 -11.54
CA ALA A 768 -2.88 16.45 -11.90
C ALA A 768 -2.95 17.12 -13.29
N THR A 769 -1.81 17.32 -13.95
CA THR A 769 -1.70 17.87 -15.31
C THR A 769 -1.49 16.80 -16.38
N GLY A 770 -1.45 15.51 -16.03
CA GLY A 770 -1.23 14.41 -16.97
C GLY A 770 0.23 14.19 -17.37
N ARG A 771 1.18 14.95 -16.82
CA ARG A 771 2.63 14.67 -16.98
C ARG A 771 2.99 13.35 -16.31
N LEU A 772 3.97 12.65 -16.91
CA LEU A 772 4.65 11.55 -16.23
C LEU A 772 5.46 12.13 -15.06
N SER A 773 5.59 11.36 -13.98
CA SER A 773 6.61 11.59 -12.96
C SER A 773 7.59 10.42 -12.93
N SER A 774 8.76 10.61 -12.35
CA SER A 774 9.79 9.58 -12.23
C SER A 774 10.14 9.38 -10.76
N ALA A 775 10.26 8.11 -10.33
CA ALA A 775 10.59 7.73 -8.96
C ALA A 775 11.55 6.54 -8.93
N ASN A 776 12.29 6.43 -7.82
CA ASN A 776 13.19 5.30 -7.50
C ASN A 776 14.20 4.93 -8.61
N PRO A 777 15.11 5.83 -9.05
CA PRO A 777 15.29 7.23 -8.65
C PRO A 777 14.47 8.21 -9.50
N ASN A 778 14.32 9.47 -9.04
CA ASN A 778 13.70 10.52 -9.84
C ASN A 778 14.69 11.13 -10.84
N LEU A 779 14.57 10.73 -12.11
CA LEU A 779 15.42 11.16 -13.22
C LEU A 779 14.87 12.38 -13.98
N GLN A 780 13.65 12.84 -13.67
CA GLN A 780 13.12 14.06 -14.28
C GLN A 780 13.75 15.34 -13.70
N ASN A 781 14.24 15.27 -12.46
CA ASN A 781 14.78 16.44 -11.75
C ASN A 781 16.31 16.58 -11.86
N ILE A 782 16.96 15.84 -12.78
CA ILE A 782 18.41 15.92 -12.93
C ILE A 782 18.83 17.33 -13.38
N PRO A 783 19.64 18.05 -12.57
CA PRO A 783 19.96 19.45 -12.80
C PRO A 783 20.79 19.65 -14.07
N ILE A 784 20.66 20.82 -14.71
CA ILE A 784 21.41 21.21 -15.93
C ILE A 784 21.92 22.66 -15.91
N ARG A 785 21.36 23.50 -15.03
CA ARG A 785 21.60 24.96 -15.08
C ARG A 785 22.95 25.37 -14.50
N THR A 786 23.51 24.56 -13.60
CA THR A 786 24.80 24.82 -12.94
C THR A 786 25.88 23.92 -13.50
N GLU A 787 27.14 24.30 -13.35
CA GLU A 787 28.27 23.50 -13.82
C GLU A 787 28.27 22.10 -13.18
N GLU A 788 27.97 22.00 -11.89
CA GLU A 788 27.86 20.72 -11.20
C GLU A 788 26.67 19.90 -11.72
N GLY A 789 25.54 20.56 -12.03
CA GLY A 789 24.41 19.88 -12.64
C GLY A 789 24.75 19.31 -14.02
N GLN A 790 25.45 20.09 -14.84
CA GLN A 790 25.96 19.65 -16.14
C GLN A 790 26.91 18.46 -15.99
N ARG A 791 27.82 18.51 -15.01
CA ARG A 791 28.70 17.39 -14.68
C ARG A 791 27.92 16.14 -14.26
N ILE A 792 26.86 16.26 -13.46
CA ILE A 792 25.98 15.13 -13.11
C ILE A 792 25.33 14.54 -14.37
N ARG A 793 24.83 15.37 -15.29
CA ARG A 793 24.27 14.88 -16.58
C ARG A 793 25.31 14.19 -17.46
N ARG A 794 26.58 14.60 -17.42
CA ARG A 794 27.67 13.90 -18.14
C ARG A 794 27.89 12.46 -17.66
N ALA A 795 27.50 12.14 -16.43
CA ALA A 795 27.62 10.78 -15.90
C ALA A 795 26.64 9.80 -16.55
N PHE A 796 25.55 10.28 -17.17
CA PHE A 796 24.63 9.43 -17.93
C PHE A 796 25.18 9.24 -19.33
N ARG A 797 25.64 8.01 -19.64
CA ARG A 797 26.39 7.71 -20.86
C ARG A 797 25.67 6.71 -21.76
N ALA A 798 26.05 6.67 -23.03
CA ALA A 798 25.79 5.51 -23.89
C ALA A 798 26.85 4.43 -23.65
N PRO A 799 26.50 3.13 -23.80
CA PRO A 799 27.46 2.05 -23.91
C PRO A 799 28.44 2.26 -25.08
N ALA A 800 29.56 1.53 -25.06
CA ALA A 800 30.52 1.55 -26.17
C ALA A 800 29.85 1.21 -27.52
N GLN A 801 30.26 1.91 -28.59
CA GLN A 801 29.70 1.80 -29.95
C GLN A 801 28.22 2.24 -30.09
N ARG A 802 27.69 2.93 -29.08
CA ARG A 802 26.36 3.51 -29.08
C ARG A 802 26.44 4.99 -28.76
N ARG A 803 25.38 5.73 -29.10
CA ARG A 803 25.24 7.17 -28.82
C ARG A 803 23.88 7.41 -28.18
N LEU A 804 23.82 8.41 -27.31
CA LEU A 804 22.55 8.96 -26.85
C LEU A 804 22.09 9.98 -27.89
N VAL A 805 20.84 9.88 -28.32
CA VAL A 805 20.14 10.82 -29.18
C VAL A 805 19.08 11.51 -28.32
N VAL A 806 19.17 12.83 -28.21
CA VAL A 806 18.26 13.65 -27.42
C VAL A 806 17.40 14.47 -28.35
N ALA A 807 16.09 14.45 -28.15
CA ALA A 807 15.12 15.23 -28.91
C ALA A 807 14.25 16.05 -27.95
N ASP A 808 14.28 17.37 -28.05
CA ASP A 808 13.61 18.31 -27.14
C ASP A 808 12.66 19.22 -27.93
N TYR A 809 11.42 19.39 -27.48
CA TYR A 809 10.51 20.32 -28.14
C TYR A 809 10.91 21.77 -27.89
N SER A 810 11.07 22.52 -28.98
CA SER A 810 11.36 23.95 -28.90
C SER A 810 10.09 24.74 -28.57
N GLN A 811 9.97 25.14 -27.30
CA GLN A 811 8.94 26.05 -26.79
C GLN A 811 7.50 25.51 -26.93
N VAL A 812 7.30 24.20 -26.70
CA VAL A 812 6.00 23.53 -26.91
C VAL A 812 4.83 24.23 -26.21
N GLU A 813 4.99 24.67 -24.97
CA GLU A 813 3.91 25.32 -24.21
C GLU A 813 3.47 26.66 -24.83
N LEU A 814 4.41 27.43 -25.40
CA LEU A 814 4.09 28.69 -26.08
C LEU A 814 3.40 28.45 -27.43
N ARG A 815 3.78 27.38 -28.15
CA ARG A 815 3.11 26.96 -29.39
C ARG A 815 1.69 26.47 -29.11
N VAL A 816 1.52 25.68 -28.05
CA VAL A 816 0.20 25.24 -27.55
C VAL A 816 -0.64 26.44 -27.13
N LEU A 817 -0.07 27.42 -26.40
CA LEU A 817 -0.79 28.65 -26.06
C LEU A 817 -1.23 29.40 -27.32
N ALA A 818 -0.33 29.63 -28.29
CA ALA A 818 -0.66 30.34 -29.53
C ALA A 818 -1.79 29.66 -30.30
N HIS A 819 -1.79 28.32 -30.34
CA HIS A 819 -2.85 27.53 -30.96
C HIS A 819 -4.19 27.63 -30.21
N ILE A 820 -4.21 27.36 -28.89
CA ILE A 820 -5.44 27.35 -28.09
C ILE A 820 -6.04 28.75 -27.98
N ALA A 821 -5.20 29.78 -27.86
CA ALA A 821 -5.65 31.17 -27.76
C ALA A 821 -6.02 31.79 -29.13
N GLY A 822 -5.64 31.15 -30.24
CA GLY A 822 -5.78 31.72 -31.58
C GLY A 822 -5.09 33.08 -31.71
N GLU A 823 -3.89 33.21 -31.13
CA GLU A 823 -3.17 34.49 -31.07
C GLU A 823 -2.37 34.73 -32.35
N GLU A 824 -2.94 35.48 -33.29
CA GLU A 824 -2.38 35.73 -34.62
C GLU A 824 -0.92 36.23 -34.59
N GLN A 825 -0.57 37.12 -33.66
CA GLN A 825 0.80 37.66 -33.62
C GLN A 825 1.83 36.60 -33.20
N MET A 826 1.46 35.73 -32.26
CA MET A 826 2.30 34.60 -31.86
C MET A 826 2.39 33.58 -33.00
N LEU A 827 1.26 33.29 -33.67
CA LEU A 827 1.23 32.37 -34.81
C LEU A 827 2.13 32.86 -35.95
N GLU A 828 2.07 34.14 -36.29
CA GLU A 828 2.92 34.77 -37.31
C GLU A 828 4.40 34.77 -36.90
N ALA A 829 4.70 35.03 -35.62
CA ALA A 829 6.06 34.98 -35.10
C ALA A 829 6.67 33.57 -35.26
N PHE A 830 5.93 32.53 -34.85
CA PHE A 830 6.38 31.15 -34.98
C PHE A 830 6.51 30.69 -36.44
N ARG A 831 5.57 31.04 -37.31
CA ARG A 831 5.62 30.72 -38.75
C ARG A 831 6.81 31.38 -39.44
N ALA A 832 7.18 32.59 -39.02
CA ALA A 832 8.33 33.33 -39.54
C ALA A 832 9.66 32.94 -38.88
N GLY A 833 9.68 31.97 -37.96
CA GLY A 833 10.90 31.57 -37.22
C GLY A 833 11.46 32.67 -36.31
N ARG A 834 10.63 33.66 -35.93
CA ARG A 834 11.05 34.76 -35.05
C ARG A 834 11.09 34.30 -33.59
N ASP A 835 12.03 34.86 -32.84
CA ASP A 835 12.11 34.65 -31.39
C ASP A 835 11.00 35.40 -30.66
N ILE A 836 10.08 34.63 -30.07
CA ILE A 836 8.94 35.18 -29.34
C ILE A 836 9.36 35.97 -28.10
N HIS A 837 10.47 35.62 -27.44
CA HIS A 837 10.96 36.36 -26.29
C HIS A 837 11.46 37.74 -26.69
N THR A 838 12.14 37.83 -27.84
CA THR A 838 12.61 39.10 -28.41
C THR A 838 11.43 39.97 -28.85
N SER A 839 10.40 39.36 -29.45
CA SER A 839 9.16 40.05 -29.85
C SER A 839 8.42 40.61 -28.64
N THR A 840 8.26 39.79 -27.58
CA THR A 840 7.68 40.24 -26.31
C THR A 840 8.53 41.33 -25.65
N ALA A 841 9.86 41.23 -25.67
CA ALA A 841 10.74 42.27 -25.13
C ALA A 841 10.58 43.59 -25.88
N ALA A 842 10.56 43.58 -27.21
CA ALA A 842 10.36 44.75 -28.03
C ALA A 842 9.05 45.47 -27.69
N ALA A 843 7.95 44.70 -27.55
CA ALA A 843 6.64 45.22 -27.18
C ALA A 843 6.61 45.80 -25.75
N VAL A 844 7.08 45.04 -24.76
CA VAL A 844 7.02 45.42 -23.34
C VAL A 844 7.94 46.60 -23.03
N PHE A 845 9.17 46.61 -23.56
CA PHE A 845 10.14 47.68 -23.34
C PHE A 845 10.02 48.83 -24.35
N ARG A 846 9.12 48.72 -25.34
CA ARG A 846 8.90 49.70 -26.41
C ARG A 846 10.19 50.08 -27.15
N VAL A 847 10.98 49.08 -27.50
CA VAL A 847 12.21 49.21 -28.29
C VAL A 847 12.08 48.44 -29.60
N ALA A 848 12.83 48.83 -30.63
CA ALA A 848 12.89 48.05 -31.86
C ALA A 848 13.46 46.65 -31.57
N PRO A 849 12.99 45.56 -32.23
CA PRO A 849 13.48 44.20 -32.00
C PRO A 849 15.00 44.05 -32.08
N GLU A 850 15.65 44.81 -32.96
CA GLU A 850 17.09 44.80 -33.18
C GLU A 850 17.88 45.46 -32.02
N LEU A 851 17.20 46.25 -31.19
CA LEU A 851 17.77 46.95 -30.03
C LEU A 851 17.50 46.21 -28.71
N VAL A 852 16.82 45.06 -28.75
CA VAL A 852 16.58 44.23 -27.57
C VAL A 852 17.90 43.64 -27.09
N ASN A 853 18.32 44.02 -25.89
CA ASN A 853 19.51 43.44 -25.29
C ASN A 853 19.22 42.10 -24.60
N ALA A 854 20.28 41.35 -24.26
CA ALA A 854 20.18 40.04 -23.64
C ALA A 854 19.42 40.04 -22.29
N ASN A 855 19.53 41.13 -21.52
CA ASN A 855 18.83 41.28 -20.24
C ASN A 855 17.32 41.45 -20.45
N GLN A 856 16.91 42.29 -21.40
CA GLN A 856 15.51 42.49 -21.77
C GLN A 856 14.88 41.20 -22.31
N ARG A 857 15.61 40.46 -23.17
CA ARG A 857 15.18 39.15 -23.65
C ARG A 857 14.98 38.14 -22.51
N ARG A 858 15.91 38.11 -21.53
CA ARG A 858 15.80 37.25 -20.34
C ARG A 858 14.57 37.61 -19.51
N MET A 859 14.32 38.90 -19.29
CA MET A 859 13.12 39.37 -18.56
C MET A 859 11.84 39.00 -19.32
N ALA A 860 11.80 39.18 -20.64
CA ALA A 860 10.66 38.78 -21.46
C ALA A 860 10.39 37.27 -21.44
N LYS A 861 11.43 36.44 -21.33
CA LYS A 861 11.27 34.99 -21.09
C LYS A 861 10.53 34.73 -19.77
N VAL A 862 10.96 35.38 -18.68
CA VAL A 862 10.28 35.28 -17.37
C VAL A 862 8.83 35.77 -17.46
N ILE A 863 8.58 36.86 -18.19
CA ILE A 863 7.21 37.38 -18.41
C ILE A 863 6.35 36.38 -19.18
N ASN A 864 6.82 35.85 -20.32
CA ASN A 864 6.09 34.88 -21.13
C ASN A 864 5.65 33.67 -20.29
N PHE A 865 6.59 33.02 -19.62
CA PHE A 865 6.29 31.84 -18.78
C PHE A 865 5.47 32.22 -17.54
N GLY A 866 5.76 33.34 -16.89
CA GLY A 866 4.98 33.83 -15.75
C GLY A 866 3.51 34.02 -16.12
N ILE A 867 3.22 34.63 -17.27
CA ILE A 867 1.85 34.88 -17.72
C ILE A 867 1.14 33.59 -18.16
N ILE A 868 1.83 32.67 -18.86
CA ILE A 868 1.29 31.33 -19.17
C ILE A 868 0.78 30.62 -17.90
N TYR A 869 1.50 30.78 -16.79
CA TYR A 869 1.16 30.14 -15.50
C TYR A 869 0.26 31.00 -14.60
N GLY A 870 -0.33 32.07 -15.12
CA GLY A 870 -1.23 32.95 -14.36
C GLY A 870 -0.55 33.69 -13.21
N MET A 871 0.75 33.99 -13.31
CA MET A 871 1.48 34.72 -12.29
C MET A 871 0.90 36.12 -12.07
N SER A 872 0.67 36.49 -10.80
CA SER A 872 0.20 37.83 -10.46
C SER A 872 1.32 38.86 -10.60
N SER A 873 0.96 40.15 -10.68
CA SER A 873 1.94 41.25 -10.66
C SER A 873 2.87 41.21 -9.44
N PHE A 874 2.38 40.71 -8.29
CA PHE A 874 3.22 40.50 -7.11
C PHE A 874 4.25 39.37 -7.33
N GLY A 875 3.84 38.24 -7.91
CA GLY A 875 4.75 37.14 -8.21
C GLY A 875 5.81 37.53 -9.25
N LEU A 876 5.38 38.25 -10.29
CA LEU A 876 6.27 38.70 -11.37
C LEU A 876 7.27 39.76 -10.87
N ALA A 877 6.82 40.70 -10.03
CA ALA A 877 7.69 41.69 -9.40
C ALA A 877 8.81 41.03 -8.59
N ARG A 878 8.48 40.00 -7.80
CA ARG A 878 9.46 39.23 -7.02
C ARG A 878 10.47 38.51 -7.91
N GLN A 879 10.05 37.85 -8.99
CA GLN A 879 10.98 37.14 -9.88
C GLN A 879 11.89 38.07 -10.69
N LEU A 880 11.39 39.26 -11.05
CA LEU A 880 12.16 40.23 -11.82
C LEU A 880 12.98 41.19 -10.96
N GLY A 881 12.75 41.22 -9.64
CA GLY A 881 13.38 42.17 -8.73
C GLY A 881 12.97 43.63 -9.00
N ILE A 882 11.71 43.84 -9.41
CA ILE A 882 11.16 45.17 -9.77
C ILE A 882 9.98 45.53 -8.87
N GLU A 883 9.56 46.79 -8.93
CA GLU A 883 8.37 47.25 -8.22
C GLU A 883 7.08 46.59 -8.76
N LYS A 884 6.12 46.33 -7.87
CA LYS A 884 4.81 45.73 -8.24
C LYS A 884 4.11 46.50 -9.34
N ARG A 885 4.24 47.83 -9.33
CA ARG A 885 3.66 48.73 -10.34
C ARG A 885 4.23 48.45 -11.73
N ASP A 886 5.55 48.28 -11.83
CA ASP A 886 6.22 48.05 -13.12
C ASP A 886 5.90 46.64 -13.65
N ALA A 887 5.82 45.65 -12.76
CA ALA A 887 5.36 44.31 -13.12
C ALA A 887 3.92 44.30 -13.68
N GLN A 888 3.02 45.11 -13.10
CA GLN A 888 1.67 45.26 -13.64
C GLN A 888 1.69 45.90 -15.04
N LEU A 889 2.48 46.96 -15.24
CA LEU A 889 2.65 47.58 -16.56
C LEU A 889 3.17 46.59 -17.61
N PHE A 890 4.07 45.68 -17.23
CA PHE A 890 4.55 44.64 -18.13
C PHE A 890 3.47 43.61 -18.48
N ILE A 891 2.64 43.20 -17.51
CA ILE A 891 1.49 42.31 -17.77
C ILE A 891 0.49 43.02 -18.70
N ASP A 892 0.17 44.28 -18.44
CA ASP A 892 -0.79 45.03 -19.24
C ASP A 892 -0.29 45.22 -20.68
N ALA A 893 0.99 45.56 -20.86
CA ALA A 893 1.62 45.68 -22.18
C ALA A 893 1.62 44.34 -22.92
N TYR A 894 1.88 43.23 -22.22
CA TYR A 894 1.82 41.89 -22.79
C TYR A 894 0.40 41.53 -23.27
N MET A 895 -0.62 41.78 -22.45
CA MET A 895 -2.02 41.48 -22.82
C MET A 895 -2.53 42.37 -23.95
N GLN A 896 -2.02 43.61 -24.06
CA GLN A 896 -2.29 44.50 -25.19
C GLN A 896 -1.61 44.01 -26.48
N GLN A 897 -0.39 43.49 -26.37
CA GLN A 897 0.31 42.89 -27.50
C GLN A 897 -0.39 41.63 -27.98
N TYR A 898 -0.85 40.78 -27.05
CA TYR A 898 -1.44 39.46 -27.33
C TYR A 898 -2.90 39.37 -26.86
N PRO A 899 -3.86 40.02 -27.56
CA PRO A 899 -5.26 40.09 -27.15
C PRO A 899 -5.99 38.74 -27.15
N GLY A 900 -5.57 37.79 -27.99
CA GLY A 900 -6.06 36.41 -28.00
C GLY A 900 -5.73 35.68 -26.69
N VAL A 901 -4.52 35.88 -26.16
CA VAL A 901 -4.12 35.30 -24.86
C VAL A 901 -4.94 35.88 -23.71
N ALA A 902 -5.23 37.18 -23.73
CA ALA A 902 -6.07 37.83 -22.73
C ALA A 902 -7.49 37.23 -22.70
N ARG A 903 -8.12 37.13 -23.88
CA ARG A 903 -9.45 36.52 -24.04
C ARG A 903 -9.48 35.05 -23.63
N TYR A 904 -8.48 34.26 -24.02
CA TYR A 904 -8.36 32.86 -23.61
C TYR A 904 -8.30 32.70 -22.09
N THR A 905 -7.53 33.56 -21.43
CA THR A 905 -7.35 33.54 -19.98
C THR A 905 -8.68 33.79 -19.26
N GLU A 906 -9.41 34.82 -19.69
CA GLU A 906 -10.72 35.18 -19.13
C GLU A 906 -11.75 34.07 -19.35
N GLN A 907 -11.91 33.60 -20.59
CA GLN A 907 -12.88 32.55 -20.94
C GLN A 907 -12.60 31.22 -20.23
N THR A 908 -11.33 30.85 -20.07
CA THR A 908 -10.96 29.62 -19.37
C THR A 908 -11.34 29.70 -17.89
N VAL A 909 -11.15 30.86 -17.25
CA VAL A 909 -11.53 31.08 -15.86
C VAL A 909 -13.05 31.11 -15.69
N GLU A 910 -13.79 31.73 -16.62
CA GLU A 910 -15.25 31.74 -16.64
C GLU A 910 -15.82 30.33 -16.80
N THR A 911 -15.36 29.59 -17.80
CA THR A 911 -15.76 28.19 -18.02
C THR A 911 -15.45 27.30 -16.82
N ALA A 912 -14.29 27.50 -16.18
CA ALA A 912 -13.92 26.76 -14.97
C ALA A 912 -14.85 27.11 -13.79
N GLN A 913 -15.28 28.37 -13.66
CA GLN A 913 -16.26 28.77 -12.65
C GLN A 913 -17.63 28.16 -12.93
N GLU A 914 -18.07 28.06 -14.18
CA GLU A 914 -19.36 27.49 -14.57
C GLU A 914 -19.41 25.96 -14.43
N THR A 915 -18.34 25.27 -14.82
CA THR A 915 -18.31 23.80 -14.91
C THR A 915 -17.59 23.11 -13.75
N GLY A 916 -16.74 23.84 -13.01
CA GLY A 916 -15.88 23.26 -11.98
C GLY A 916 -14.66 22.49 -12.53
N LYS A 917 -14.42 22.53 -13.84
CA LYS A 917 -13.34 21.79 -14.51
C LYS A 917 -12.73 22.53 -15.69
N VAL A 918 -11.58 22.04 -16.17
CA VAL A 918 -10.96 22.43 -17.44
C VAL A 918 -10.49 21.20 -18.21
N GLU A 919 -10.42 21.33 -19.53
CA GLU A 919 -10.09 20.23 -20.46
C GLU A 919 -8.91 20.58 -21.37
N THR A 920 -8.03 19.60 -21.62
CA THR A 920 -6.96 19.69 -22.63
C THR A 920 -7.53 19.55 -24.04
N LEU A 921 -6.72 19.79 -25.07
CA LEU A 921 -7.12 19.59 -26.47
C LEU A 921 -7.59 18.16 -26.77
N TYR A 922 -7.08 17.19 -26.02
CA TYR A 922 -7.38 15.76 -26.18
C TYR A 922 -8.48 15.26 -25.22
N GLY A 923 -9.11 16.16 -24.45
CA GLY A 923 -10.25 15.83 -23.59
C GLY A 923 -9.89 15.39 -22.17
N ARG A 924 -8.62 15.49 -21.76
CA ARG A 924 -8.24 15.21 -20.36
C ARG A 924 -8.82 16.27 -19.44
N ILE A 925 -9.55 15.83 -18.41
CA ILE A 925 -10.21 16.70 -17.44
C ILE A 925 -9.32 16.95 -16.22
N ARG A 926 -9.24 18.20 -15.77
CA ARG A 926 -8.80 18.58 -14.43
C ARG A 926 -9.94 19.25 -13.66
N TRP A 927 -10.30 18.64 -12.53
CA TRP A 927 -11.29 19.20 -11.59
C TRP A 927 -10.68 20.30 -10.73
N LEU A 928 -11.48 21.33 -10.44
CA LEU A 928 -11.07 22.54 -9.72
C LEU A 928 -12.12 22.87 -8.64
N PRO A 929 -12.22 22.10 -7.54
CA PRO A 929 -13.25 22.30 -6.53
C PRO A 929 -13.20 23.70 -5.89
N ASP A 930 -12.00 24.27 -5.74
CA ASP A 930 -11.78 25.58 -5.13
C ASP A 930 -12.08 26.78 -6.04
N ILE A 931 -12.45 26.56 -7.32
CA ILE A 931 -12.69 27.66 -8.27
C ILE A 931 -13.85 28.58 -7.85
N ARG A 932 -14.75 28.08 -7.00
CA ARG A 932 -15.88 28.82 -6.39
C ARG A 932 -15.68 29.12 -4.91
N SER A 933 -14.51 28.84 -4.34
CA SER A 933 -14.25 29.02 -2.92
C SER A 933 -14.49 30.47 -2.50
N SER A 934 -15.10 30.69 -1.34
CA SER A 934 -15.25 32.02 -0.74
C SER A 934 -13.88 32.60 -0.32
N ASN A 935 -12.91 31.73 -0.02
CA ASN A 935 -11.55 32.11 0.30
C ASN A 935 -10.82 32.63 -0.95
N PHE A 936 -10.47 33.93 -0.93
CA PHE A 936 -9.80 34.60 -2.04
C PHE A 936 -8.51 33.89 -2.47
N SER A 937 -7.69 33.43 -1.53
CA SER A 937 -6.40 32.79 -1.84
C SER A 937 -6.59 31.45 -2.56
N LEU A 938 -7.51 30.61 -2.07
CA LEU A 938 -7.84 29.32 -2.69
C LEU A 938 -8.44 29.52 -4.09
N ARG A 939 -9.35 30.48 -4.23
CA ARG A 939 -9.97 30.83 -5.52
C ARG A 939 -8.94 31.33 -6.53
N GLU A 940 -8.03 32.22 -6.15
CA GLU A 940 -6.96 32.70 -7.03
C GLU A 940 -5.94 31.60 -7.39
N ASN A 941 -5.66 30.66 -6.48
CA ASN A 941 -4.88 29.46 -6.81
C ASN A 941 -5.60 28.61 -7.87
N ALA A 942 -6.89 28.34 -7.69
CA ALA A 942 -7.68 27.54 -8.63
C ALA A 942 -7.77 28.20 -10.02
N ARG A 943 -7.90 29.53 -10.09
CA ARG A 943 -7.87 30.29 -11.36
C ARG A 943 -6.54 30.10 -12.11
N ARG A 944 -5.42 30.17 -11.41
CA ARG A 944 -4.09 29.92 -11.98
C ARG A 944 -3.94 28.48 -12.46
N MET A 945 -4.43 27.52 -11.67
CA MET A 945 -4.43 26.11 -12.04
C MET A 945 -5.27 25.86 -13.30
N ALA A 946 -6.41 26.54 -13.46
CA ALA A 946 -7.29 26.42 -14.63
C ALA A 946 -6.56 26.77 -15.94
N ILE A 947 -5.89 27.92 -15.96
CA ILE A 947 -5.17 28.43 -17.14
C ILE A 947 -4.00 27.49 -17.49
N ASN A 948 -3.20 27.12 -16.48
CA ASN A 948 -2.02 26.30 -16.67
C ASN A 948 -2.38 24.87 -17.12
N ALA A 949 -3.40 24.25 -16.52
CA ALA A 949 -3.74 22.85 -16.77
C ALA A 949 -3.99 22.54 -18.24
N ARG A 950 -4.67 23.43 -18.97
CA ARG A 950 -4.98 23.20 -20.38
C ARG A 950 -3.72 23.22 -21.25
N ILE A 951 -2.79 24.14 -20.98
CA ILE A 951 -1.55 24.31 -21.74
C ILE A 951 -0.59 23.17 -21.40
N GLN A 952 -0.27 23.01 -20.11
CA GLN A 952 0.67 22.01 -19.64
C GLN A 952 0.17 20.58 -19.88
N GLY A 953 -1.15 20.36 -19.72
CA GLY A 953 -1.75 19.07 -19.98
C GLY A 953 -1.79 18.72 -21.46
N THR A 954 -2.08 19.69 -22.34
CA THR A 954 -1.98 19.45 -23.79
C THR A 954 -0.54 19.15 -24.21
N ALA A 955 0.46 19.86 -23.67
CA ALA A 955 1.86 19.55 -23.92
C ALA A 955 2.25 18.14 -23.42
N ALA A 956 1.72 17.71 -22.28
CA ALA A 956 1.91 16.36 -21.77
C ALA A 956 1.26 15.30 -22.68
N ASP A 957 0.03 15.55 -23.15
CA ASP A 957 -0.67 14.66 -24.07
C ASP A 957 0.11 14.52 -25.40
N LEU A 958 0.63 15.62 -25.94
CA LEU A 958 1.48 15.63 -27.13
C LEU A 958 2.76 14.80 -26.94
N MET A 959 3.43 14.94 -25.79
CA MET A 959 4.62 14.14 -25.49
C MET A 959 4.28 12.64 -25.42
N LYS A 960 3.19 12.27 -24.74
CA LYS A 960 2.75 10.86 -24.65
C LYS A 960 2.43 10.26 -26.01
N LEU A 961 1.70 11.00 -26.85
CA LEU A 961 1.41 10.60 -28.23
C LEU A 961 2.70 10.43 -29.05
N ALA A 962 3.67 11.33 -28.86
CA ALA A 962 4.94 11.27 -29.57
C ALA A 962 5.77 10.06 -29.14
N MET A 963 5.79 9.73 -27.84
CA MET A 963 6.42 8.51 -27.33
C MET A 963 5.84 7.26 -27.98
N ILE A 964 4.51 7.16 -28.09
CA ILE A 964 3.82 6.03 -28.74
C ILE A 964 4.21 5.94 -30.22
N ALA A 965 4.19 7.06 -30.93
CA ALA A 965 4.53 7.13 -32.37
C ALA A 965 5.99 6.76 -32.63
N VAL A 966 6.91 7.36 -31.88
CA VAL A 966 8.35 7.08 -31.91
C VAL A 966 8.61 5.61 -31.64
N GLN A 967 8.08 5.06 -30.54
CA GLN A 967 8.31 3.66 -30.18
C GLN A 967 7.87 2.70 -31.28
N LYS A 968 6.66 2.91 -31.84
CA LYS A 968 6.12 2.07 -32.92
C LYS A 968 7.00 2.13 -34.17
N ARG A 969 7.57 3.29 -34.49
CA ARG A 969 8.41 3.45 -35.67
C ARG A 969 9.83 2.94 -35.45
N LEU A 970 10.41 3.12 -34.26
CA LEU A 970 11.68 2.51 -33.89
C LEU A 970 11.61 0.98 -34.02
N GLU A 971 10.57 0.34 -33.50
CA GLU A 971 10.41 -1.12 -33.61
C GLU A 971 10.36 -1.63 -35.05
N ARG A 972 9.83 -0.83 -35.97
CA ARG A 972 9.70 -1.18 -37.39
C ARG A 972 10.98 -0.93 -38.19
N GLU A 973 11.63 0.20 -37.97
CA GLU A 973 12.69 0.72 -38.85
C GLU A 973 14.08 0.71 -38.21
N GLN A 974 14.15 0.78 -36.88
CA GLN A 974 15.38 0.90 -36.10
C GLN A 974 15.32 0.04 -34.83
N PRO A 975 15.11 -1.29 -34.93
CA PRO A 975 14.85 -2.15 -33.77
C PRO A 975 16.05 -2.26 -32.82
N ALA A 976 17.23 -1.82 -33.24
CA ALA A 976 18.44 -1.74 -32.42
C ALA A 976 18.52 -0.45 -31.58
N ALA A 977 17.62 0.51 -31.77
CA ALA A 977 17.51 1.72 -30.97
C ALA A 977 16.45 1.55 -29.87
N THR A 978 16.71 2.15 -28.71
CA THR A 978 15.89 1.97 -27.51
C THR A 978 15.54 3.32 -26.91
N LEU A 979 14.25 3.61 -26.74
CA LEU A 979 13.79 4.77 -25.98
C LEU A 979 14.10 4.52 -24.49
N LEU A 980 14.85 5.42 -23.85
CA LEU A 980 15.32 5.24 -22.47
C LEU A 980 14.58 6.12 -21.47
N LEU A 981 14.49 7.42 -21.73
CA LEU A 981 13.96 8.39 -20.78
C LEU A 981 13.04 9.40 -21.45
N THR A 982 12.13 9.94 -20.65
CA THR A 982 11.40 11.16 -20.95
C THR A 982 11.53 12.15 -19.80
N VAL A 983 11.93 13.37 -20.11
CA VAL A 983 12.20 14.43 -19.14
C VAL A 983 11.48 15.69 -19.57
N HIS A 984 10.27 15.86 -19.05
CA HIS A 984 9.35 16.92 -19.45
C HIS A 984 8.99 16.82 -20.95
N ASP A 985 9.59 17.67 -21.78
CA ASP A 985 9.42 17.80 -23.22
C ASP A 985 10.59 17.21 -24.03
N GLU A 986 11.46 16.46 -23.37
CA GLU A 986 12.63 15.80 -23.93
C GLU A 986 12.50 14.27 -23.96
N LEU A 987 12.95 13.63 -25.05
CA LEU A 987 13.16 12.19 -25.16
C LEU A 987 14.65 11.87 -25.28
N VAL A 988 15.07 10.80 -24.61
CA VAL A 988 16.45 10.26 -24.69
C VAL A 988 16.39 8.85 -25.25
N ILE A 989 17.09 8.63 -26.36
CA ILE A 989 17.14 7.37 -27.09
C ILE A 989 18.59 6.89 -27.12
N GLU A 990 18.81 5.60 -26.97
CA GLU A 990 20.12 4.98 -27.18
C GLU A 990 20.12 4.25 -28.52
N ALA A 991 21.06 4.60 -29.40
CA ALA A 991 21.15 4.04 -30.75
C ALA A 991 22.57 3.54 -31.07
N PRO A 992 22.73 2.57 -31.98
CA PRO A 992 24.03 2.26 -32.57
C PRO A 992 24.67 3.52 -33.16
N GLU A 993 25.98 3.66 -33.01
CA GLU A 993 26.69 4.87 -33.45
C GLU A 993 26.49 5.19 -34.94
N GLY A 994 26.46 4.17 -35.79
CA GLY A 994 26.21 4.33 -37.23
C GLY A 994 24.79 4.77 -37.58
N ASP A 995 23.81 4.53 -36.70
CA ASP A 995 22.39 4.79 -36.93
C ASP A 995 21.88 6.04 -36.20
N ALA A 996 22.68 6.63 -35.32
CA ALA A 996 22.27 7.73 -34.44
C ALA A 996 21.65 8.92 -35.20
N ALA A 997 22.20 9.30 -36.36
CA ALA A 997 21.66 10.37 -37.20
C ALA A 997 20.30 9.99 -37.82
N ALA A 998 20.15 8.75 -38.30
CA ALA A 998 18.89 8.27 -38.88
C ALA A 998 17.79 8.14 -37.82
N VAL A 999 18.15 7.66 -36.62
CA VAL A 999 17.27 7.63 -35.45
C VAL A 999 16.85 9.04 -35.05
N GLY A 1000 17.77 10.00 -35.03
CA GLY A 1000 17.48 11.41 -34.75
C GLY A 1000 16.44 12.01 -35.70
N GLU A 1001 16.61 11.84 -37.01
CA GLU A 1001 15.64 12.32 -38.01
C GLU A 1001 14.28 11.63 -37.91
N LEU A 1002 14.26 10.33 -37.61
CA LEU A 1002 13.03 9.57 -37.37
C LEU A 1002 12.27 10.11 -36.17
N VAL A 1003 12.95 10.26 -35.02
CA VAL A 1003 12.37 10.79 -33.78
C VAL A 1003 11.84 12.20 -34.00
N LYS A 1004 12.63 13.06 -34.67
CA LYS A 1004 12.22 14.41 -35.04
C LYS A 1004 10.93 14.41 -35.86
N GLY A 1005 10.88 13.60 -36.92
CA GLY A 1005 9.71 13.53 -37.80
C GLY A 1005 8.43 13.10 -37.08
N GLU A 1006 8.51 12.11 -36.18
CA GLU A 1006 7.35 11.66 -35.40
C GLU A 1006 6.92 12.69 -34.36
N MET A 1007 7.86 13.30 -33.64
CA MET A 1007 7.54 14.32 -32.65
C MET A 1007 6.95 15.59 -33.29
N GLU A 1008 7.53 16.07 -34.40
CA GLU A 1008 6.99 17.25 -35.11
C GLU A 1008 5.64 16.95 -35.78
N GLY A 1009 5.38 15.69 -36.16
CA GLY A 1009 4.19 15.23 -36.87
C GLY A 1009 3.05 14.67 -36.02
N VAL A 1010 3.21 14.59 -34.69
CA VAL A 1010 2.24 13.93 -33.80
C VAL A 1010 0.87 14.62 -33.76
N ALA A 1011 0.83 15.92 -34.08
CA ALA A 1011 -0.38 16.71 -34.05
C ALA A 1011 -0.36 17.84 -35.09
N GLU A 1012 -1.53 18.13 -35.66
CA GLU A 1012 -1.73 19.28 -36.54
C GLU A 1012 -2.19 20.49 -35.70
N LEU A 1013 -1.23 21.36 -35.35
CA LEU A 1013 -1.50 22.63 -34.69
C LEU A 1013 -1.44 23.78 -35.70
N ALA A 1014 -1.98 24.95 -35.31
CA ALA A 1014 -1.97 26.16 -36.14
C ALA A 1014 -0.55 26.71 -36.41
N VAL A 1015 0.44 26.25 -35.63
CA VAL A 1015 1.87 26.46 -35.80
C VAL A 1015 2.58 25.10 -35.74
N PRO A 1016 3.63 24.87 -36.53
CA PRO A 1016 4.34 23.60 -36.50
C PRO A 1016 4.98 23.38 -35.12
N LEU A 1017 4.98 22.14 -34.65
CA LEU A 1017 5.89 21.71 -33.60
C LEU A 1017 7.32 21.68 -34.16
N VAL A 1018 8.30 22.05 -33.36
CA VAL A 1018 9.71 22.07 -33.76
C VAL A 1018 10.50 21.33 -32.70
N VAL A 1019 11.40 20.45 -33.14
CA VAL A 1019 12.23 19.62 -32.26
C VAL A 1019 13.69 19.85 -32.56
N GLU A 1020 14.46 20.09 -31.50
CA GLU A 1020 15.91 20.18 -31.54
C GLU A 1020 16.49 18.80 -31.21
N VAL A 1021 17.37 18.30 -32.08
CA VAL A 1021 17.98 16.98 -31.94
C VAL A 1021 19.49 17.10 -31.87
N GLY A 1022 20.10 16.39 -30.92
CA GLY A 1022 21.54 16.21 -30.82
C GLY A 1022 21.92 14.78 -30.44
N ALA A 1023 23.18 14.44 -30.66
CA ALA A 1023 23.71 13.10 -30.34
C ALA A 1023 25.10 13.20 -29.71
N GLY A 1024 25.38 12.35 -28.72
CA GLY A 1024 26.62 12.39 -27.93
C GLY A 1024 26.91 11.12 -27.15
N GLU A 1025 28.07 11.06 -26.47
CA GLU A 1025 28.43 9.92 -25.59
C GLU A 1025 27.74 10.02 -24.24
N SER A 1026 27.40 11.24 -23.84
CA SER A 1026 26.68 11.51 -22.62
C SER A 1026 25.42 12.34 -22.88
N TRP A 1027 24.51 12.31 -21.93
CA TRP A 1027 23.27 13.07 -22.00
C TRP A 1027 23.53 14.57 -22.09
N TYR A 1028 24.56 15.06 -21.42
CA TYR A 1028 24.99 16.45 -21.54
C TYR A 1028 25.47 16.80 -22.96
N GLU A 1029 26.37 16.00 -23.54
CA GLU A 1029 26.90 16.25 -24.89
C GLU A 1029 25.82 16.19 -25.97
N ALA A 1030 24.88 15.24 -25.83
CA ALA A 1030 23.78 15.10 -26.78
C ALA A 1030 22.81 16.29 -26.77
N LYS A 1031 22.78 17.10 -25.69
CA LYS A 1031 21.92 18.29 -25.58
C LYS A 1031 22.56 19.57 -26.14
N GLY A 1032 23.88 19.57 -26.40
CA GLY A 1032 24.64 20.74 -26.89
C GLY A 1032 25.35 21.49 -25.77
#